data_AF-A0A7S0B4U7-F1
#
_entry.id   AF-A0A7S0B4U7-F1
#
_cell.length_a   1.000
_cell.length_b   1.000
_cell.length_c   1.000
_cell.angle_alpha   90.00
_cell.angle_beta   90.00
_cell.angle_gamma   90.00
#
_symmetry.space_group_name_H-M   'P 1'
#
loop_
_entity.id
_entity.type
_entity.pdbx_description
1 polymer ?
#
loop_
_entity_poly.entity_id
_entity_poly.type
_entity_poly.pdbx_seq_one_letter_code
_entity_poly.pdbx_strand_id
1 'polypeptide(L)'
;GSSLRLKFCCRGSGSPREASRAAAMQAMRLARAVRRAHFAGARGCGLRPLRVAAATGGTGGGIQHRGVSDKPTPPTGPATAYGNAEAASYTQVRAPYGADTIARMLEQCDGLGGGFRLLDAGCGTGHLSRELAAKFPSAEVVGLDASAEMVAAAMAEGSPGNACFEVGDVLRLPYADGSFDVVVLSQVLHHLPQPLRGSISQALEEAKRVLKPGGALLVTATRWTQRRHSYWTFRLMPETVWERLAQDDRWTCFERTEEHQQTLTQVADGLGLKLKDMVIPNGSHWKHEARDNIAAALTPEWRASEGCFAYMTTAEQEEFMAEVSKTLARDQGAGLLESVNRAREFYGEGTVYCFERLSDETAEQLTAEAAAYKAAQPVQRQQKSMAWVNLVSGKRGKLDIQRLTPFLGGVAKNVDLADPDCLQEVRKALWMYGALLIPASEVCFRPRGHLELAKLWGPVEEYHPINPQHREEPLVQLLPTCGKGAGPDSFLWHSDMTWRPNPSAAGLLCGHVLPPFGGDTMVVDTHAAYMRLDKDLQDLLLQMTGHNDLEVGYSRVNRPKTYETNPDGYARDGAKYGGEYSADHPAVIAHYATGKPHIFINPNFTATISGAGLSEAECQEVFDRVTKELDNPEFHVAVKWQEVEAGSILIWDNLAVQHIAPADYAPHFRLMHRCVTLGPGQPRRYDASAKTDGGANLNGWGLYVKSAYTQAGFNTEASTKFYNETAEMYDELARPEVWLAPSVVSNLATKACKATPGAVKVLDFGAGTGQLGAELKRKGFDQIDAVEPAGAMLAQAPSGVYRESYSEIPDAAYDLVVST
;
A
#
# COMPACT_ATOMS: atom_id res chain seq x y z
N GLY A 1 24.71 12.52 -55.53
CA GLY A 1 25.29 11.64 -56.56
C GLY A 1 26.40 12.38 -57.27
N SER A 2 27.65 11.93 -57.06
CA SER A 2 28.86 12.10 -57.88
C SER A 2 30.05 11.76 -56.97
N SER A 3 30.51 10.50 -56.99
CA SER A 3 31.66 10.07 -56.19
C SER A 3 32.96 10.45 -56.89
N LEU A 4 33.72 11.38 -56.30
CA LEU A 4 35.09 11.66 -56.73
C LEU A 4 35.99 10.52 -56.20
N ARG A 5 36.48 9.64 -57.08
CA ARG A 5 37.53 8.67 -56.73
C ARG A 5 38.90 9.29 -56.98
N LEU A 6 39.56 9.74 -55.92
CA LEU A 6 41.00 10.03 -55.97
C LEU A 6 41.77 8.73 -55.71
N LYS A 7 42.40 8.18 -56.75
CA LYS A 7 43.41 7.12 -56.62
C LYS A 7 44.75 7.77 -56.32
N PHE A 8 45.34 7.50 -55.17
CA PHE A 8 46.74 7.82 -54.90
C PHE A 8 47.58 6.55 -55.03
N CYS A 9 48.56 6.59 -55.92
CA CYS A 9 49.55 5.55 -56.14
C CYS A 9 50.85 6.01 -55.45
N CYS A 10 51.20 5.40 -54.32
CA CYS A 10 52.53 5.59 -53.75
C CYS A 10 53.49 4.60 -54.43
N ARG A 11 54.21 5.07 -55.46
CA ARG A 11 55.48 4.46 -55.88
C ARG A 11 56.60 5.20 -55.17
N GLY A 12 57.33 4.52 -54.27
CA GLY A 12 58.53 5.07 -53.65
C GLY A 12 58.93 4.35 -52.38
N SER A 13 60.11 3.74 -52.41
CA SER A 13 60.82 3.11 -51.29
C SER A 13 61.27 4.16 -50.27
N GLY A 14 60.64 4.19 -49.09
CA GLY A 14 61.00 5.04 -47.95
C GLY A 14 60.37 4.52 -46.66
N SER A 15 61.03 4.75 -45.52
CA SER A 15 60.71 4.08 -44.24
C SER A 15 59.32 4.48 -43.66
N PRO A 16 58.67 3.64 -42.84
CA PRO A 16 57.33 3.88 -42.28
C PRO A 16 57.17 5.22 -41.53
N ARG A 17 58.28 5.77 -40.99
CA ARG A 17 58.28 7.05 -40.28
C ARG A 17 58.11 8.26 -41.19
N GLU A 18 58.53 8.18 -42.46
CA GLU A 18 58.39 9.28 -43.42
C GLU A 18 56.98 9.33 -44.03
N ALA A 19 56.36 8.17 -44.27
CA ALA A 19 54.97 8.06 -44.71
C ALA A 19 53.98 8.63 -43.68
N SER A 20 54.19 8.36 -42.38
CA SER A 20 53.37 8.92 -41.30
C SER A 20 53.51 10.44 -41.15
N ARG A 21 54.70 11.01 -41.39
CA ARG A 21 54.91 12.47 -41.37
C ARG A 21 54.23 13.18 -42.55
N ALA A 22 54.26 12.58 -43.75
CA ALA A 22 53.57 13.11 -44.91
C ALA A 22 52.04 13.06 -44.77
N ALA A 23 51.50 11.96 -44.22
CA ALA A 23 50.07 11.81 -43.93
C ALA A 23 49.59 12.80 -42.84
N ALA A 24 50.39 13.02 -41.79
CA ALA A 24 50.07 13.97 -40.72
C ALA A 24 50.07 15.43 -41.20
N MET A 25 51.02 15.82 -42.06
CA MET A 25 51.03 17.17 -42.66
C MET A 25 49.87 17.42 -43.63
N GLN A 26 49.43 16.38 -44.37
CA GLN A 26 48.26 16.49 -45.26
C GLN A 26 46.93 16.51 -44.49
N ALA A 27 46.81 15.75 -43.40
CA ALA A 27 45.66 15.82 -42.49
C ALA A 27 45.53 17.21 -41.84
N MET A 28 46.63 17.85 -41.47
CA MET A 28 46.62 19.23 -40.96
C MET A 28 46.22 20.27 -42.03
N ARG A 29 46.59 20.07 -43.30
CA ARG A 29 46.15 20.92 -44.41
C ARG A 29 44.64 20.76 -44.68
N LEU A 30 44.11 19.55 -44.58
CA LEU A 30 42.67 19.26 -44.70
C LEU A 30 41.89 19.88 -43.54
N ALA A 31 42.38 19.76 -42.30
CA ALA A 31 41.77 20.36 -41.12
C ALA A 31 41.75 21.90 -41.17
N ARG A 32 42.79 22.54 -41.76
CA ARG A 32 42.81 23.99 -42.00
C ARG A 32 41.84 24.43 -43.11
N ALA A 33 41.62 23.61 -44.14
CA ALA A 33 40.63 23.88 -45.19
C ALA A 33 39.19 23.76 -44.65
N VAL A 34 38.93 22.76 -43.81
CA VAL A 34 37.61 22.56 -43.16
C VAL A 34 37.33 23.66 -42.13
N ARG A 35 38.33 24.11 -41.35
CA ARG A 35 38.17 25.27 -40.45
C ARG A 35 37.90 26.59 -41.17
N ARG A 36 38.44 26.80 -42.38
CA ARG A 36 38.13 28.00 -43.19
C ARG A 36 36.73 27.97 -43.79
N ALA A 37 36.18 26.78 -44.07
CA ALA A 37 34.81 26.62 -44.55
C ALA A 37 33.75 26.81 -43.45
N HIS A 38 34.13 26.74 -42.17
CA HIS A 38 33.20 26.85 -41.04
C HIS A 38 32.89 28.30 -40.59
N PHE A 39 33.63 29.30 -41.09
CA PHE A 39 33.40 30.72 -40.76
C PHE A 39 32.54 31.48 -41.78
N ALA A 40 32.10 30.83 -42.86
CA ALA A 40 31.10 31.37 -43.79
C ALA A 40 29.83 30.53 -43.65
N GLY A 41 28.81 31.12 -43.02
CA GLY A 41 27.69 30.41 -42.41
C GLY A 41 26.79 29.60 -43.35
N ALA A 42 26.21 28.53 -42.79
CA ALA A 42 24.91 27.99 -43.16
C ALA A 42 24.42 27.06 -42.04
N ARG A 43 23.17 27.27 -41.60
CA ARG A 43 22.43 26.43 -40.65
C ARG A 43 21.89 25.19 -41.38
N GLY A 44 21.80 24.07 -40.65
CA GLY A 44 20.97 22.92 -41.03
C GLY A 44 21.69 21.80 -41.80
N CYS A 45 21.38 20.56 -41.42
CA CYS A 45 21.78 19.25 -42.00
C CYS A 45 23.06 18.62 -41.41
N GLY A 46 22.87 17.69 -40.47
CA GLY A 46 23.91 16.80 -39.95
C GLY A 46 24.24 15.66 -40.91
N LEU A 47 25.54 15.45 -41.17
CA LEU A 47 26.06 14.32 -41.96
C LEU A 47 26.89 13.38 -41.07
N ARG A 48 26.61 12.07 -41.17
CA ARG A 48 27.29 10.96 -40.47
C ARG A 48 28.74 10.76 -40.95
N PRO A 49 29.68 10.31 -40.09
CA PRO A 49 31.07 10.08 -40.49
C PRO A 49 31.25 8.78 -41.31
N LEU A 50 32.08 8.84 -42.35
CA LEU A 50 32.48 7.72 -43.21
C LEU A 50 33.39 6.72 -42.46
N ARG A 51 33.11 5.41 -42.59
CA ARG A 51 34.02 4.30 -42.22
C ARG A 51 34.88 3.89 -43.41
N VAL A 52 36.17 3.63 -43.16
CA VAL A 52 37.11 3.00 -44.11
C VAL A 52 37.21 1.52 -43.74
N ALA A 53 36.97 0.62 -44.70
CA ALA A 53 37.12 -0.83 -44.52
C ALA A 53 38.22 -1.36 -45.45
N ALA A 54 39.15 -2.14 -44.91
CA ALA A 54 40.08 -2.98 -45.66
C ALA A 54 39.55 -4.42 -45.67
N ALA A 55 39.45 -5.03 -46.85
CA ALA A 55 38.96 -6.39 -47.03
C ALA A 55 40.12 -7.36 -47.27
N THR A 56 40.10 -8.50 -46.57
CA THR A 56 40.82 -9.72 -46.96
C THR A 56 39.87 -10.90 -46.80
N GLY A 57 39.67 -11.66 -47.87
CA GLY A 57 38.72 -12.77 -47.95
C GLY A 57 39.28 -14.10 -47.45
N GLY A 58 38.36 -15.00 -47.11
CA GLY A 58 38.62 -16.41 -46.80
C GLY A 58 37.32 -17.11 -46.42
N THR A 59 36.90 -18.07 -47.23
CA THR A 59 35.66 -18.87 -47.11
C THR A 59 35.85 -20.09 -46.22
N GLY A 60 34.93 -20.34 -45.28
CA GLY A 60 34.84 -21.60 -44.53
C GLY A 60 33.74 -21.54 -43.48
N GLY A 61 32.71 -22.38 -43.63
CA GLY A 61 31.51 -22.41 -42.78
C GLY A 61 31.78 -22.92 -41.37
N GLY A 62 31.28 -22.17 -40.39
CA GLY A 62 31.26 -22.48 -38.96
C GLY A 62 30.69 -21.27 -38.23
N ILE A 63 29.66 -21.46 -37.41
CA ILE A 63 29.01 -20.39 -36.65
C ILE A 63 30.06 -19.82 -35.68
N GLN A 64 30.58 -18.62 -35.99
CA GLN A 64 31.54 -17.90 -35.17
C GLN A 64 30.83 -16.82 -34.34
N HIS A 65 31.11 -16.82 -33.05
CA HIS A 65 30.84 -15.72 -32.13
C HIS A 65 31.28 -14.38 -32.75
N ARG A 66 30.36 -13.41 -32.84
CA ARG A 66 30.70 -12.04 -33.27
C ARG A 66 31.54 -11.38 -32.19
N GLY A 67 32.82 -11.18 -32.48
CA GLY A 67 33.76 -10.45 -31.64
C GLY A 67 33.34 -9.00 -31.44
N VAL A 68 33.24 -8.61 -30.18
CA VAL A 68 33.17 -7.24 -29.69
C VAL A 68 34.44 -6.51 -30.14
N SER A 69 34.32 -5.54 -31.05
CA SER A 69 35.42 -4.63 -31.41
C SER A 69 35.16 -3.25 -30.81
N ASP A 70 36.06 -2.89 -29.89
CA ASP A 70 36.29 -1.64 -29.16
C ASP A 70 36.03 -1.82 -27.65
N LYS A 71 37.13 -2.04 -26.89
CA LYS A 71 37.10 -2.04 -25.43
C LYS A 71 36.61 -0.67 -24.96
N PRO A 72 35.49 -0.58 -24.20
CA PRO A 72 35.12 0.67 -23.54
C PRO A 72 36.22 1.06 -22.56
N THR A 73 36.62 2.32 -22.57
CA THR A 73 37.44 2.88 -21.50
C THR A 73 36.55 2.96 -20.24
N PRO A 74 37.00 2.50 -19.06
CA PRO A 74 36.15 2.50 -17.88
C PRO A 74 35.74 3.94 -17.51
N PRO A 75 34.48 4.20 -17.14
CA PRO A 75 34.06 5.50 -16.66
C PRO A 75 34.76 5.82 -15.33
N THR A 76 35.38 7.00 -15.25
CA THR A 76 36.07 7.51 -14.06
C THR A 76 35.10 8.34 -13.21
N GLY A 77 34.17 7.67 -12.53
CA GLY A 77 33.24 8.25 -11.53
C GLY A 77 32.85 7.18 -10.50
N PRO A 78 32.37 7.54 -9.29
CA PRO A 78 32.18 6.58 -8.21
C PRO A 78 30.93 5.73 -8.46
N ALA A 79 31.10 4.64 -9.20
CA ALA A 79 30.09 3.61 -9.39
C ALA A 79 30.77 2.25 -9.65
N THR A 80 31.37 1.66 -8.61
CA THR A 80 31.58 0.20 -8.44
C THR A 80 31.92 -0.03 -6.97
N ALA A 81 30.91 -0.35 -6.14
CA ALA A 81 31.10 -0.68 -4.72
C ALA A 81 31.30 -2.19 -4.49
N TYR A 82 31.71 -2.94 -5.52
CA TYR A 82 31.92 -4.37 -5.44
C TYR A 82 33.33 -4.74 -5.91
N GLY A 83 34.23 -5.04 -4.98
CA GLY A 83 35.51 -5.67 -5.22
C GLY A 83 35.40 -7.20 -5.29
N ASN A 84 36.50 -7.88 -5.67
CA ASN A 84 36.56 -9.34 -5.81
C ASN A 84 36.06 -10.13 -4.58
N ALA A 85 36.32 -9.64 -3.36
CA ALA A 85 35.89 -10.29 -2.13
C ALA A 85 34.37 -10.20 -1.91
N GLU A 86 33.76 -9.07 -2.28
CA GLU A 86 32.32 -8.83 -2.17
C GLU A 86 31.55 -9.62 -3.23
N ALA A 87 32.08 -9.74 -4.45
CA ALA A 87 31.51 -10.60 -5.49
C ALA A 87 31.50 -12.09 -5.08
N ALA A 88 32.56 -12.58 -4.45
CA ALA A 88 32.66 -13.96 -3.98
C ALA A 88 31.73 -14.27 -2.79
N SER A 89 31.54 -13.31 -1.88
CA SER A 89 30.66 -13.48 -0.72
C SER A 89 29.18 -13.30 -1.06
N TYR A 90 28.85 -12.48 -2.07
CA TYR A 90 27.46 -12.20 -2.49
C TYR A 90 26.66 -13.48 -2.77
N THR A 91 27.22 -14.40 -3.56
CA THR A 91 26.59 -15.69 -3.90
C THR A 91 26.40 -16.61 -2.68
N GLN A 92 27.23 -16.49 -1.65
CA GLN A 92 27.13 -17.36 -0.47
C GLN A 92 25.95 -16.99 0.43
N VAL A 93 25.55 -15.73 0.44
CA VAL A 93 24.51 -15.22 1.35
C VAL A 93 23.20 -14.88 0.65
N ARG A 94 23.22 -14.58 -0.66
CA ARG A 94 22.02 -14.22 -1.44
C ARG A 94 21.42 -15.40 -2.20
N ALA A 95 20.09 -15.39 -2.32
CA ALA A 95 19.31 -16.31 -3.16
C ALA A 95 18.81 -15.58 -4.42
N PRO A 96 18.48 -16.29 -5.53
CA PRO A 96 17.85 -15.72 -6.72
C PRO A 96 16.38 -15.34 -6.44
N TYR A 97 16.18 -14.36 -5.57
CA TYR A 97 14.87 -13.94 -5.09
C TYR A 97 13.96 -13.52 -6.25
N GLY A 98 12.74 -14.04 -6.23
CA GLY A 98 11.74 -13.73 -7.25
C GLY A 98 11.90 -14.51 -8.55
N ALA A 99 12.91 -15.36 -8.74
CA ALA A 99 13.11 -16.12 -9.99
C ALA A 99 11.85 -16.92 -10.42
N ASP A 100 11.22 -17.64 -9.49
CA ASP A 100 9.98 -18.36 -9.76
C ASP A 100 8.80 -17.43 -10.09
N THR A 101 8.77 -16.25 -9.46
CA THR A 101 7.70 -15.26 -9.70
C THR A 101 7.87 -14.61 -11.07
N ILE A 102 9.10 -14.23 -11.42
CA ILE A 102 9.49 -13.74 -12.74
C ILE A 102 9.12 -14.78 -13.81
N ALA A 103 9.50 -16.05 -13.61
CA ALA A 103 9.15 -17.11 -14.55
C ALA A 103 7.64 -17.26 -14.75
N ARG A 104 6.85 -17.27 -13.67
CA ARG A 104 5.38 -17.31 -13.77
C ARG A 104 4.79 -16.12 -14.51
N MET A 105 5.29 -14.91 -14.24
CA MET A 105 4.85 -13.70 -14.95
C MET A 105 5.18 -13.77 -16.44
N LEU A 106 6.35 -14.32 -16.80
CA LEU A 106 6.74 -14.52 -18.21
C LEU A 106 5.84 -15.54 -18.90
N GLU A 107 5.47 -16.64 -18.24
CA GLU A 107 4.50 -17.61 -18.77
C GLU A 107 3.12 -17.01 -19.05
N GLN A 108 2.77 -15.93 -18.36
CA GLN A 108 1.50 -15.22 -18.51
C GLN A 108 1.56 -14.06 -19.50
N CYS A 109 2.74 -13.69 -19.98
CA CYS A 109 2.89 -12.62 -20.96
C CYS A 109 2.39 -13.09 -22.33
N ASP A 110 1.37 -12.41 -22.85
CA ASP A 110 0.85 -12.66 -24.18
C ASP A 110 1.95 -12.44 -25.25
N GLY A 111 2.08 -13.37 -26.19
CA GLY A 111 2.96 -13.18 -27.36
C GLY A 111 4.45 -13.49 -27.14
N LEU A 112 4.88 -13.88 -25.94
CA LEU A 112 6.21 -14.46 -25.74
C LEU A 112 6.25 -15.85 -26.38
N GLY A 113 6.86 -15.96 -27.56
CA GLY A 113 7.13 -17.26 -28.20
C GLY A 113 8.18 -18.04 -27.40
N GLY A 114 8.22 -19.38 -27.53
CA GLY A 114 9.11 -20.23 -26.72
C GLY A 114 10.63 -19.95 -26.86
N GLY A 115 11.06 -19.24 -27.91
CA GLY A 115 12.45 -18.84 -28.15
C GLY A 115 12.74 -17.35 -27.91
N PHE A 116 12.08 -16.73 -26.93
CA PHE A 116 12.22 -15.31 -26.63
C PHE A 116 13.64 -14.96 -26.16
N ARG A 117 14.02 -13.69 -26.33
CA ARG A 117 15.33 -13.16 -25.94
C ARG A 117 15.20 -12.28 -24.70
N LEU A 118 15.92 -12.65 -23.64
CA LEU A 118 15.86 -12.02 -22.32
C LEU A 118 17.18 -11.34 -21.99
N LEU A 119 17.10 -10.09 -21.53
CA LEU A 119 18.23 -9.35 -20.94
C LEU A 119 18.06 -9.29 -19.42
N ASP A 120 18.98 -9.86 -18.66
CA ASP A 120 19.15 -9.62 -17.22
C ASP A 120 20.13 -8.46 -17.05
N ALA A 121 19.60 -7.23 -17.01
CA ALA A 121 20.37 -5.99 -16.93
C ALA A 121 20.72 -5.70 -15.47
N GLY A 122 21.99 -5.74 -15.12
CA GLY A 122 22.52 -5.79 -13.76
C GLY A 122 22.54 -7.21 -13.17
N CYS A 123 23.06 -8.18 -13.93
CA CYS A 123 22.96 -9.60 -13.58
C CYS A 123 23.78 -10.04 -12.35
N GLY A 124 24.68 -9.19 -11.84
CA GLY A 124 25.61 -9.52 -10.77
C GLY A 124 26.41 -10.79 -11.08
N THR A 125 26.43 -11.74 -10.14
CA THR A 125 27.07 -13.06 -10.32
C THR A 125 26.29 -14.04 -11.20
N GLY A 126 25.21 -13.61 -11.85
CA GLY A 126 24.46 -14.37 -12.85
C GLY A 126 23.49 -15.43 -12.30
N HIS A 127 23.19 -15.41 -11.00
CA HIS A 127 22.30 -16.39 -10.36
C HIS A 127 20.90 -16.40 -10.98
N LEU A 128 20.29 -15.22 -11.13
CA LEU A 128 18.97 -15.09 -11.74
C LEU A 128 18.99 -15.50 -13.22
N SER A 129 19.97 -15.00 -13.99
CA SER A 129 20.17 -15.39 -15.39
C SER A 129 20.19 -16.90 -15.59
N ARG A 130 20.93 -17.65 -14.74
CA ARG A 130 21.01 -19.11 -14.82
C ARG A 130 19.71 -19.82 -14.49
N GLU A 131 19.02 -19.38 -13.44
CA GLU A 131 17.70 -19.91 -13.06
C GLU A 131 16.68 -19.73 -14.19
N LEU A 132 16.64 -18.55 -14.80
CA LEU A 132 15.75 -18.27 -15.93
C LEU A 132 16.15 -19.07 -17.17
N ALA A 133 17.43 -19.19 -17.48
CA ALA A 133 17.92 -20.00 -18.59
C ALA A 133 17.56 -21.49 -18.43
N ALA A 134 17.59 -22.00 -17.19
CA ALA A 134 17.19 -23.37 -16.87
C ALA A 134 15.67 -23.58 -16.99
N LYS A 135 14.86 -22.61 -16.54
CA LYS A 135 13.38 -22.66 -16.66
C LYS A 135 12.89 -22.48 -18.09
N PHE A 136 13.64 -21.76 -18.92
CA PHE A 136 13.32 -21.52 -20.33
C PHE A 136 14.44 -21.99 -21.27
N PRO A 137 14.61 -23.31 -21.50
CA PRO A 137 15.72 -23.85 -22.28
C PRO A 137 15.79 -23.40 -23.75
N SER A 138 14.68 -22.90 -24.29
CA SER A 138 14.59 -22.39 -25.66
C SER A 138 14.84 -20.88 -25.75
N ALA A 139 14.80 -20.15 -24.63
CA ALA A 139 15.08 -18.72 -24.59
C ALA A 139 16.58 -18.44 -24.64
N GLU A 140 16.98 -17.30 -25.20
CA GLU A 140 18.34 -16.79 -25.12
C GLU A 140 18.44 -15.78 -23.98
N VAL A 141 19.28 -16.06 -22.98
CA VAL A 141 19.48 -15.21 -21.82
C VAL A 141 20.83 -14.49 -21.92
N VAL A 142 20.80 -13.17 -21.86
CA VAL A 142 21.98 -12.30 -21.84
C VAL A 142 22.03 -11.63 -20.48
N GLY A 143 23.03 -11.95 -19.65
CA GLY A 143 23.33 -11.23 -18.43
C GLY A 143 24.31 -10.09 -18.69
N LEU A 144 24.01 -8.89 -18.23
CA LEU A 144 24.88 -7.73 -18.37
C LEU A 144 25.10 -7.10 -17.00
N ASP A 145 26.34 -6.79 -16.62
CA ASP A 145 26.63 -6.05 -15.39
C ASP A 145 27.76 -5.02 -15.60
N ALA A 146 27.72 -3.92 -14.83
CA ALA A 146 28.74 -2.87 -14.93
C ALA A 146 30.08 -3.29 -14.30
N SER A 147 30.07 -4.22 -13.33
CA SER A 147 31.26 -4.75 -12.69
C SER A 147 31.86 -5.91 -13.49
N ALA A 148 33.10 -5.73 -13.96
CA ALA A 148 33.83 -6.78 -14.64
C ALA A 148 34.10 -8.00 -13.72
N GLU A 149 34.23 -7.78 -12.42
CA GLU A 149 34.42 -8.78 -11.39
C GLU A 149 33.17 -9.65 -11.20
N MET A 150 31.99 -9.03 -11.16
CA MET A 150 30.70 -9.75 -11.09
C MET A 150 30.48 -10.63 -12.32
N VAL A 151 30.73 -10.09 -13.52
CA VAL A 151 30.63 -10.86 -14.78
C VAL A 151 31.66 -11.99 -14.81
N ALA A 152 32.90 -11.76 -14.34
CA ALA A 152 33.91 -12.81 -14.25
C ALA A 152 33.48 -13.94 -13.30
N ALA A 153 32.88 -13.61 -12.16
CA ALA A 153 32.31 -14.60 -11.24
C ALA A 153 31.14 -15.37 -11.88
N ALA A 154 30.26 -14.68 -12.62
CA ALA A 154 29.15 -15.30 -13.34
C ALA A 154 29.63 -16.32 -14.39
N MET A 155 30.69 -15.98 -15.12
CA MET A 155 31.32 -16.87 -16.10
C MET A 155 32.02 -18.07 -15.44
N ALA A 156 32.62 -17.88 -14.25
CA ALA A 156 33.37 -18.92 -13.56
C ALA A 156 32.48 -20.05 -12.98
N GLU A 157 31.24 -19.74 -12.60
CA GLU A 157 30.28 -20.71 -12.04
C GLU A 157 29.73 -21.70 -13.10
N GLY A 158 30.02 -21.46 -14.38
CA GLY A 158 29.45 -22.20 -15.51
C GLY A 158 28.01 -21.78 -15.80
N SER A 159 27.50 -22.04 -17.00
CA SER A 159 26.12 -21.67 -17.37
C SER A 159 25.51 -22.59 -18.42
N PRO A 160 24.16 -22.68 -18.45
CA PRO A 160 23.45 -23.33 -19.54
C PRO A 160 23.90 -22.78 -20.90
N GLY A 161 23.87 -23.62 -21.94
CA GLY A 161 24.33 -23.23 -23.29
C GLY A 161 23.53 -22.09 -23.96
N ASN A 162 22.40 -21.71 -23.36
CA ASN A 162 21.53 -20.61 -23.77
C ASN A 162 21.70 -19.35 -22.90
N ALA A 163 22.71 -19.27 -22.03
CA ALA A 163 23.03 -18.09 -21.23
C ALA A 163 24.45 -17.57 -21.54
N CYS A 164 24.60 -16.24 -21.64
CA CYS A 164 25.90 -15.57 -21.79
C CYS A 164 25.99 -14.33 -20.89
N PHE A 165 27.21 -13.89 -20.57
CA PHE A 165 27.45 -12.74 -19.70
C PHE A 165 28.40 -11.72 -20.33
N GLU A 166 28.07 -10.45 -20.18
CA GLU A 166 28.79 -9.32 -20.78
C GLU A 166 28.96 -8.16 -19.78
N VAL A 167 30.03 -7.38 -19.95
CA VAL A 167 30.22 -6.15 -19.17
C VAL A 167 29.54 -4.99 -19.89
N GLY A 168 28.69 -4.24 -19.20
CA GLY A 168 28.05 -3.04 -19.75
C GLY A 168 27.24 -2.25 -18.74
N ASP A 169 26.83 -1.05 -19.13
CA ASP A 169 26.11 -0.10 -18.27
C ASP A 169 24.62 -0.10 -18.60
N VAL A 170 23.75 -0.29 -17.60
CA VAL A 170 22.30 -0.27 -17.77
C VAL A 170 21.76 1.12 -18.14
N LEU A 171 22.52 2.18 -17.84
CA LEU A 171 22.21 3.55 -18.28
C LEU A 171 22.54 3.79 -19.76
N ARG A 172 23.23 2.84 -20.40
CA ARG A 172 23.59 2.88 -21.81
C ARG A 172 23.82 1.47 -22.37
N LEU A 173 22.72 0.77 -22.64
CA LEU A 173 22.73 -0.61 -23.07
C LEU A 173 23.39 -0.75 -24.47
N PRO A 174 24.37 -1.65 -24.64
CA PRO A 174 25.13 -1.81 -25.89
C PRO A 174 24.36 -2.59 -26.98
N TYR A 175 23.02 -2.54 -26.95
CA TYR A 175 22.15 -3.30 -27.82
C TYR A 175 21.32 -2.38 -28.74
N ALA A 176 20.93 -2.92 -29.88
CA ALA A 176 20.07 -2.22 -30.82
C ALA A 176 18.64 -2.08 -30.28
N ASP A 177 17.89 -1.12 -30.81
CA ASP A 177 16.49 -0.92 -30.43
C ASP A 177 15.66 -2.17 -30.77
N GLY A 178 14.74 -2.57 -29.89
CA GLY A 178 13.88 -3.74 -30.10
C GLY A 178 14.61 -5.08 -30.20
N SER A 179 15.79 -5.23 -29.59
CA SER A 179 16.58 -6.46 -29.64
C SER A 179 16.18 -7.54 -28.63
N PHE A 180 15.32 -7.22 -27.65
CA PHE A 180 14.88 -8.14 -26.60
C PHE A 180 13.35 -8.21 -26.50
N ASP A 181 12.85 -9.39 -26.17
CA ASP A 181 11.43 -9.60 -25.85
C ASP A 181 11.17 -9.32 -24.36
N VAL A 182 12.18 -9.56 -23.52
CA VAL A 182 12.14 -9.39 -22.07
C VAL A 182 13.38 -8.64 -21.59
N VAL A 183 13.19 -7.68 -20.68
CA VAL A 183 14.26 -7.07 -19.90
C VAL A 183 13.92 -7.25 -18.43
N VAL A 184 14.92 -7.63 -17.63
CA VAL A 184 14.81 -7.79 -16.19
C VAL A 184 15.81 -6.83 -15.52
N LEU A 185 15.33 -6.04 -14.58
CA LEU A 185 16.12 -5.20 -13.67
C LEU A 185 15.86 -5.68 -12.25
N SER A 186 16.56 -6.72 -11.80
CA SER A 186 16.30 -7.32 -10.49
C SER A 186 17.24 -6.78 -9.43
N GLN A 187 16.72 -5.99 -8.48
CA GLN A 187 17.51 -5.38 -7.40
C GLN A 187 18.61 -4.43 -7.90
N VAL A 188 18.40 -3.76 -9.04
CA VAL A 188 19.39 -2.88 -9.68
C VAL A 188 19.16 -1.41 -9.41
N LEU A 189 17.90 -0.96 -9.41
CA LEU A 189 17.56 0.46 -9.44
C LEU A 189 18.12 1.27 -8.27
N HIS A 190 18.34 0.66 -7.11
CA HIS A 190 18.88 1.33 -5.92
C HIS A 190 20.42 1.41 -5.88
N HIS A 191 21.11 0.78 -6.84
CA HIS A 191 22.56 0.87 -7.02
C HIS A 191 22.97 1.93 -8.05
N LEU A 192 22.02 2.56 -8.72
CA LEU A 192 22.29 3.56 -9.76
C LEU A 192 22.90 4.85 -9.18
N PRO A 193 23.69 5.59 -9.97
CA PRO A 193 24.32 6.83 -9.51
C PRO A 193 23.30 7.94 -9.24
N GLN A 194 23.68 8.91 -8.41
CA GLN A 194 22.86 10.09 -8.12
C GLN A 194 22.91 11.12 -9.27
N PRO A 195 21.83 11.91 -9.52
CA PRO A 195 20.53 11.86 -8.84
C PRO A 195 19.72 10.63 -9.24
N LEU A 196 19.29 9.86 -8.24
CA LEU A 196 18.84 8.49 -8.43
C LEU A 196 17.61 8.37 -9.32
N ARG A 197 16.60 9.23 -9.13
CA ARG A 197 15.39 9.21 -9.98
C ARG A 197 15.69 9.53 -11.45
N GLY A 198 16.68 10.39 -11.71
CA GLY A 198 17.15 10.67 -13.07
C GLY A 198 17.77 9.41 -13.70
N SER A 199 18.64 8.74 -12.95
CA SER A 199 19.26 7.48 -13.39
C SER A 199 18.24 6.34 -13.55
N ILE A 200 17.24 6.24 -12.67
CA ILE A 200 16.13 5.28 -12.82
C ILE A 200 15.36 5.56 -14.11
N SER A 201 14.98 6.82 -14.35
CA SER A 201 14.27 7.21 -15.57
C SER A 201 15.08 6.84 -16.82
N GLN A 202 16.38 7.13 -16.82
CA GLN A 202 17.28 6.77 -17.92
C GLN A 202 17.42 5.23 -18.09
N ALA A 203 17.52 4.47 -17.01
CA ALA A 203 17.57 3.01 -17.06
C ALA A 203 16.26 2.42 -17.64
N LEU A 204 15.11 2.96 -17.26
CA LEU A 204 13.80 2.56 -17.80
C LEU A 204 13.65 2.96 -19.28
N GLU A 205 14.18 4.12 -19.69
CA GLU A 205 14.24 4.54 -21.09
C GLU A 205 15.10 3.59 -21.94
N GLU A 206 16.28 3.22 -21.46
CA GLU A 206 17.16 2.26 -22.13
C GLU A 206 16.53 0.86 -22.19
N ALA A 207 15.91 0.40 -21.11
CA ALA A 207 15.18 -0.86 -21.07
C ALA A 207 14.01 -0.85 -22.08
N LYS A 208 13.21 0.23 -22.12
CA LYS A 208 12.16 0.43 -23.13
C LYS A 208 12.75 0.38 -24.53
N ARG A 209 13.85 1.09 -24.79
CA ARG A 209 14.47 1.20 -26.11
C ARG A 209 14.84 -0.18 -26.67
N VAL A 210 15.49 -1.02 -25.87
CA VAL A 210 15.93 -2.35 -26.31
C VAL A 210 14.80 -3.39 -26.31
N LEU A 211 13.69 -3.15 -25.59
CA LEU A 211 12.50 -4.01 -25.65
C LEU A 211 11.77 -3.88 -26.99
N LYS A 212 11.22 -4.98 -27.52
CA LYS A 212 10.27 -4.91 -28.64
C LYS A 212 8.95 -4.29 -28.17
N PRO A 213 8.16 -3.62 -29.04
CA PRO A 213 6.77 -3.30 -28.75
C PRO A 213 6.00 -4.57 -28.36
N GLY A 214 5.22 -4.52 -27.28
CA GLY A 214 4.57 -5.67 -26.65
C GLY A 214 5.49 -6.52 -25.75
N GLY A 215 6.78 -6.18 -25.65
CA GLY A 215 7.73 -6.86 -24.77
C GLY A 215 7.54 -6.53 -23.29
N ALA A 216 8.10 -7.36 -22.42
CA ALA A 216 7.93 -7.26 -20.97
C ALA A 216 9.18 -6.69 -20.28
N LEU A 217 9.00 -5.67 -19.46
CA LEU A 217 9.99 -5.23 -18.47
C LEU A 217 9.60 -5.78 -17.10
N LEU A 218 10.49 -6.53 -16.46
CA LEU A 218 10.35 -6.92 -15.06
C LEU A 218 11.32 -6.15 -14.19
N VAL A 219 10.82 -5.61 -13.08
CA VAL A 219 11.64 -4.89 -12.11
C VAL A 219 11.44 -5.54 -10.75
N THR A 220 12.52 -5.96 -10.10
CA THR A 220 12.47 -6.35 -8.68
C THR A 220 13.00 -5.21 -7.85
N ALA A 221 12.19 -4.67 -6.96
CA ALA A 221 12.59 -3.61 -6.04
C ALA A 221 12.10 -3.92 -4.62
N THR A 222 12.85 -3.51 -3.62
CA THR A 222 12.43 -3.61 -2.22
C THR A 222 11.97 -2.24 -1.74
N ARG A 223 10.69 -2.16 -1.34
CA ARG A 223 10.08 -0.95 -0.80
C ARG A 223 10.60 -0.64 0.61
N TRP A 224 10.51 0.62 0.99
CA TRP A 224 10.82 1.14 2.32
C TRP A 224 10.19 0.31 3.44
N THR A 225 8.88 0.05 3.36
CA THR A 225 8.13 -0.75 4.36
C THR A 225 8.66 -2.16 4.48
N GLN A 226 8.95 -2.81 3.34
CA GLN A 226 9.54 -4.14 3.33
C GLN A 226 10.90 -4.13 4.03
N ARG A 227 11.76 -3.15 3.75
CA ARG A 227 13.05 -3.01 4.45
C ARG A 227 12.86 -2.84 5.96
N ARG A 228 11.98 -1.93 6.38
CA ARG A 228 11.75 -1.62 7.80
C ARG A 228 11.17 -2.80 8.58
N HIS A 229 10.15 -3.47 8.05
CA HIS A 229 9.39 -4.45 8.81
C HIS A 229 9.87 -5.89 8.62
N SER A 230 10.38 -6.25 7.42
CA SER A 230 10.69 -7.63 7.06
C SER A 230 12.15 -8.04 7.31
N TYR A 231 12.96 -7.16 7.88
CA TYR A 231 14.37 -7.42 8.14
C TYR A 231 14.72 -7.01 9.57
N TRP A 232 15.27 -7.95 10.34
CA TRP A 232 15.61 -7.69 11.75
C TRP A 232 16.70 -6.63 11.90
N THR A 233 17.61 -6.51 10.93
CA THR A 233 18.69 -5.51 10.94
C THR A 233 18.11 -4.10 10.93
N PHE A 234 17.19 -3.83 10.02
CA PHE A 234 16.50 -2.56 9.90
C PHE A 234 15.64 -2.25 11.12
N ARG A 235 15.04 -3.29 11.72
CA ARG A 235 14.32 -3.15 12.97
C ARG A 235 15.17 -2.75 14.16
N LEU A 236 16.48 -2.97 14.17
CA LEU A 236 17.35 -2.58 15.29
C LEU A 236 18.12 -1.27 15.03
N MET A 237 17.89 -0.61 13.90
CA MET A 237 18.58 0.64 13.57
C MET A 237 18.15 1.80 14.47
N PRO A 238 19.09 2.69 14.86
CA PRO A 238 18.76 3.96 15.51
C PRO A 238 17.87 4.84 14.63
N GLU A 239 17.02 5.69 15.23
CA GLU A 239 16.06 6.49 14.46
C GLU A 239 16.69 7.61 13.68
N THR A 240 17.78 8.15 14.19
CA THR A 240 18.55 9.17 13.50
C THR A 240 19.02 8.68 12.12
N VAL A 241 19.22 7.36 11.99
CA VAL A 241 19.49 6.72 10.69
C VAL A 241 18.23 6.77 9.83
N TRP A 242 17.08 6.36 10.35
CA TRP A 242 15.81 6.38 9.61
C TRP A 242 15.36 7.77 9.17
N GLU A 243 15.46 8.78 10.04
CA GLU A 243 15.17 10.18 9.72
C GLU A 243 16.05 10.68 8.56
N ARG A 244 17.33 10.29 8.57
CA ARG A 244 18.27 10.61 7.49
C ARG A 244 17.97 9.84 6.21
N LEU A 245 17.65 8.54 6.32
CA LEU A 245 17.32 7.70 5.16
C LEU A 245 15.98 8.10 4.52
N ALA A 246 15.03 8.64 5.28
CA ALA A 246 13.76 9.13 4.75
C ALA A 246 13.95 10.33 3.80
N GLN A 247 15.08 11.03 3.90
CA GLN A 247 15.50 12.12 3.03
C GLN A 247 16.42 11.63 1.88
N ASP A 248 16.75 10.33 1.83
CA ASP A 248 17.64 9.76 0.82
C ASP A 248 16.83 9.00 -0.24
N ASP A 249 16.91 9.48 -1.48
CA ASP A 249 16.23 8.87 -2.62
C ASP A 249 16.56 7.38 -2.82
N ARG A 250 17.74 6.88 -2.37
CA ARG A 250 18.07 5.43 -2.44
C ARG A 250 17.09 4.54 -1.67
N TRP A 251 16.36 5.14 -0.76
CA TRP A 251 15.45 4.44 0.13
C TRP A 251 13.98 4.73 -0.16
N THR A 252 13.69 5.86 -0.81
CA THR A 252 12.33 6.31 -1.09
C THR A 252 12.00 6.42 -2.58
N CYS A 253 12.92 6.02 -3.48
CA CYS A 253 12.76 6.17 -4.93
C CYS A 253 11.64 5.32 -5.54
N PHE A 254 11.12 4.34 -4.81
CA PHE A 254 10.01 3.50 -5.28
C PHE A 254 8.65 4.02 -4.82
N GLU A 255 8.64 4.87 -3.79
CA GLU A 255 7.47 5.46 -3.18
C GLU A 255 7.24 6.92 -3.62
N ARG A 256 6.02 7.38 -3.40
CA ARG A 256 5.67 8.80 -3.50
C ARG A 256 6.14 9.54 -2.25
N THR A 257 6.91 10.61 -2.42
CA THR A 257 7.34 11.51 -1.32
C THR A 257 6.81 12.93 -1.54
N GLU A 258 6.95 13.81 -0.53
CA GLU A 258 6.61 15.24 -0.66
C GLU A 258 7.39 15.91 -1.80
N GLU A 259 8.69 15.65 -1.89
CA GLU A 259 9.56 16.23 -2.91
C GLU A 259 9.32 15.58 -4.29
N HIS A 260 8.91 14.32 -4.31
CA HIS A 260 8.79 13.54 -5.52
C HIS A 260 7.44 12.86 -5.63
N GLN A 261 6.58 13.50 -6.41
CA GLN A 261 5.16 13.17 -6.54
C GLN A 261 4.87 11.95 -7.42
N GLN A 262 5.89 11.29 -7.98
CA GLN A 262 5.75 10.16 -8.90
C GLN A 262 6.36 8.88 -8.32
N THR A 263 5.58 7.80 -8.31
CA THR A 263 6.02 6.44 -7.96
C THR A 263 6.79 5.79 -9.12
N LEU A 264 7.47 4.66 -8.86
CA LEU A 264 8.10 3.85 -9.92
C LEU A 264 7.11 3.53 -11.06
N THR A 265 5.88 3.14 -10.69
CA THR A 265 4.85 2.80 -11.67
C THR A 265 4.42 4.00 -12.50
N GLN A 266 4.34 5.19 -11.91
CA GLN A 266 4.01 6.43 -12.64
C GLN A 266 5.15 6.92 -13.54
N VAL A 267 6.41 6.73 -13.14
CA VAL A 267 7.57 7.01 -14.00
C VAL A 267 7.57 6.08 -15.21
N ALA A 268 7.40 4.76 -14.98
CA ALA A 268 7.29 3.78 -16.06
C ALA A 268 6.10 4.09 -16.99
N ASP A 269 4.95 4.43 -16.41
CA ASP A 269 3.72 4.75 -17.14
C ASP A 269 3.91 5.93 -18.12
N GLY A 270 4.60 6.98 -17.66
CA GLY A 270 4.94 8.16 -18.47
C GLY A 270 5.95 7.89 -19.59
N LEU A 271 6.73 6.81 -19.48
CA LEU A 271 7.60 6.31 -20.54
C LEU A 271 6.87 5.37 -21.51
N GLY A 272 5.59 5.05 -21.30
CA GLY A 272 4.84 4.09 -22.13
C GLY A 272 5.10 2.62 -21.75
N LEU A 273 5.57 2.38 -20.52
CA LEU A 273 5.67 1.05 -19.90
C LEU A 273 4.49 0.89 -18.92
N LYS A 274 3.45 0.16 -19.31
CA LYS A 274 2.23 0.03 -18.51
C LYS A 274 2.30 -1.15 -17.56
N LEU A 275 1.99 -0.91 -16.29
CA LEU A 275 1.93 -1.98 -15.29
C LEU A 275 0.86 -3.00 -15.67
N LYS A 276 1.26 -4.27 -15.79
CA LYS A 276 0.37 -5.40 -16.02
C LYS A 276 0.05 -6.17 -14.76
N ASP A 277 1.06 -6.32 -13.91
CA ASP A 277 0.96 -7.08 -12.68
C ASP A 277 2.09 -6.67 -11.71
N MET A 278 1.87 -6.92 -10.42
CA MET A 278 2.84 -6.67 -9.37
C MET A 278 2.70 -7.72 -8.28
N VAL A 279 3.69 -8.58 -8.12
CA VAL A 279 3.64 -9.70 -7.15
C VAL A 279 4.78 -9.59 -6.17
N ILE A 280 4.50 -9.86 -4.90
CA ILE A 280 5.50 -9.92 -3.84
C ILE A 280 5.92 -11.40 -3.68
N PRO A 281 7.10 -11.81 -4.15
CA PRO A 281 7.51 -13.21 -4.16
C PRO A 281 7.58 -13.81 -2.77
N ASN A 282 7.16 -15.07 -2.63
CA ASN A 282 7.47 -15.88 -1.45
C ASN A 282 8.98 -16.15 -1.34
N GLY A 283 9.47 -16.37 -0.12
CA GLY A 283 10.89 -16.60 0.16
C GLY A 283 11.63 -15.34 0.60
N SER A 284 12.96 -15.39 0.56
CA SER A 284 13.86 -14.35 1.07
C SER A 284 15.01 -14.08 0.12
N HIS A 285 15.53 -12.85 0.14
CA HIS A 285 16.79 -12.51 -0.53
C HIS A 285 18.01 -13.20 0.09
N TRP A 286 17.85 -13.75 1.29
CA TRP A 286 18.90 -14.37 2.08
C TRP A 286 18.75 -15.88 2.11
N LYS A 287 19.89 -16.59 2.05
CA LYS A 287 19.94 -18.01 2.38
C LYS A 287 19.73 -18.19 3.89
N HIS A 288 19.12 -19.32 4.28
CA HIS A 288 18.53 -19.52 5.62
C HIS A 288 19.48 -19.18 6.78
N GLU A 289 20.76 -19.54 6.65
CA GLU A 289 21.80 -19.32 7.67
C GLU A 289 22.14 -17.83 7.88
N ALA A 290 22.00 -16.98 6.87
CA ALA A 290 22.24 -15.54 6.96
C ALA A 290 20.98 -14.76 7.38
N ARG A 291 19.80 -15.28 7.01
CA ARG A 291 18.50 -14.61 7.18
C ARG A 291 18.13 -14.35 8.64
N ASP A 292 18.38 -15.33 9.51
CA ASP A 292 17.87 -15.35 10.90
C ASP A 292 19.00 -15.39 11.95
N ASN A 293 20.27 -15.27 11.53
CA ASN A 293 21.41 -15.25 12.43
C ASN A 293 21.74 -13.83 12.91
N ILE A 294 21.05 -13.38 13.96
CA ILE A 294 21.24 -12.06 14.56
C ILE A 294 22.69 -11.86 15.07
N ALA A 295 23.32 -12.92 15.59
CA ALA A 295 24.67 -12.86 16.13
C ALA A 295 25.74 -12.56 15.04
N ALA A 296 25.44 -12.79 13.76
CA ALA A 296 26.33 -12.45 12.66
C ALA A 296 26.70 -10.96 12.65
N ALA A 297 25.81 -10.06 13.11
CA ALA A 297 26.12 -8.63 13.27
C ALA A 297 27.33 -8.33 14.16
N LEU A 298 27.68 -9.22 15.08
CA LEU A 298 28.84 -9.04 15.96
C LEU A 298 30.17 -9.24 15.21
N THR A 299 30.15 -9.87 14.04
CA THR A 299 31.35 -10.14 13.24
C THR A 299 31.67 -8.97 12.29
N PRO A 300 32.93 -8.49 12.24
CA PRO A 300 33.35 -7.48 11.26
C PRO A 300 33.09 -7.88 9.80
N GLU A 301 33.27 -9.16 9.46
CA GLU A 301 33.15 -9.69 8.11
C GLU A 301 31.71 -9.57 7.58
N TRP A 302 30.72 -9.88 8.40
CA TRP A 302 29.31 -9.74 8.02
C TRP A 302 28.90 -8.26 7.94
N ARG A 303 29.39 -7.40 8.85
CA ARG A 303 29.12 -5.95 8.76
C ARG A 303 29.73 -5.32 7.52
N ALA A 304 30.87 -5.82 7.06
CA ALA A 304 31.50 -5.37 5.81
C ALA A 304 30.71 -5.80 4.56
N SER A 305 29.94 -6.90 4.61
CA SER A 305 29.11 -7.34 3.49
C SER A 305 27.71 -6.70 3.49
N GLU A 306 27.29 -6.06 4.58
CA GLU A 306 25.98 -5.44 4.72
C GLU A 306 26.01 -3.94 4.47
N GLY A 307 25.43 -3.53 3.34
CA GLY A 307 25.41 -2.13 2.92
C GLY A 307 24.69 -1.21 3.92
N CYS A 308 23.86 -1.75 4.80
CA CYS A 308 23.11 -0.98 5.79
C CYS A 308 24.03 -0.28 6.83
N PHE A 309 25.19 -0.86 7.15
CA PHE A 309 26.18 -0.26 8.06
C PHE A 309 26.91 0.93 7.44
N ALA A 310 27.05 0.96 6.11
CA ALA A 310 27.69 2.07 5.40
C ALA A 310 26.92 3.40 5.57
N TYR A 311 25.66 3.34 6.02
CA TYR A 311 24.82 4.50 6.28
C TYR A 311 24.89 5.01 7.72
N MET A 312 25.52 4.26 8.63
CA MET A 312 25.61 4.60 10.05
C MET A 312 26.93 5.27 10.38
N THR A 313 26.89 6.28 11.24
CA THR A 313 28.09 6.81 11.92
C THR A 313 28.66 5.76 12.89
N THR A 314 29.92 5.91 13.30
CA THR A 314 30.53 4.99 14.28
C THR A 314 29.72 4.89 15.58
N ALA A 315 29.18 6.02 16.07
CA ALA A 315 28.35 6.04 17.28
C ALA A 315 27.02 5.28 17.07
N GLU A 316 26.36 5.46 15.92
CA GLU A 316 25.13 4.73 15.57
C GLU A 316 25.39 3.22 15.40
N GLN A 317 26.57 2.84 14.86
CA GLN A 317 26.98 1.44 14.81
C GLN A 317 27.18 0.87 16.22
N GLU A 318 27.83 1.60 17.12
CA GLU A 318 28.00 1.18 18.52
C GLU A 318 26.65 0.99 19.23
N GLU A 319 25.70 1.91 19.03
CA GLU A 319 24.33 1.80 19.55
C GLU A 319 23.61 0.56 18.99
N PHE A 320 23.67 0.37 17.68
CA PHE A 320 23.11 -0.81 17.02
C PHE A 320 23.68 -2.11 17.62
N MET A 321 25.00 -2.16 17.81
CA MET A 321 25.68 -3.33 18.39
C MET A 321 25.28 -3.58 19.84
N ALA A 322 25.05 -2.51 20.62
CA ALA A 322 24.55 -2.62 21.98
C ALA A 322 23.13 -3.23 22.00
N GLU A 323 22.25 -2.81 21.09
CA GLU A 323 20.88 -3.35 21.02
C GLU A 323 20.85 -4.80 20.51
N VAL A 324 21.71 -5.17 19.57
CA VAL A 324 21.90 -6.58 19.17
C VAL A 324 22.31 -7.42 20.37
N SER A 325 23.28 -6.95 21.15
CA SER A 325 23.78 -7.66 22.33
C SER A 325 22.69 -7.83 23.39
N LYS A 326 21.89 -6.79 23.62
CA LYS A 326 20.74 -6.81 24.55
C LYS A 326 19.62 -7.74 24.07
N THR A 327 19.32 -7.73 22.78
CA THR A 327 18.33 -8.62 22.15
C THR A 327 18.72 -10.09 22.34
N LEU A 328 19.98 -10.42 22.05
CA LEU A 328 20.52 -11.77 22.25
C LEU A 328 20.50 -12.17 23.74
N ALA A 329 20.82 -11.25 24.65
CA ALA A 329 20.79 -11.52 26.09
C ALA A 329 19.38 -11.76 26.64
N ARG A 330 18.35 -11.15 26.05
CA ARG A 330 16.95 -11.27 26.51
C ARG A 330 16.35 -12.64 26.18
N ASP A 331 16.41 -13.06 24.92
CA ASP A 331 15.72 -14.26 24.43
C ASP A 331 16.44 -14.92 23.24
N GLN A 332 17.76 -14.71 23.10
CA GLN A 332 18.54 -15.13 21.93
C GLN A 332 18.00 -14.55 20.60
N GLY A 333 17.20 -13.48 20.66
CA GLY A 333 16.56 -12.85 19.51
C GLY A 333 15.27 -13.52 19.04
N ALA A 334 14.75 -14.51 19.77
CA ALA A 334 13.56 -15.27 19.37
C ALA A 334 12.33 -14.37 19.16
N GLY A 335 12.05 -13.44 20.08
CA GLY A 335 10.90 -12.54 19.96
C GLY A 335 11.00 -11.56 18.80
N LEU A 336 12.22 -11.06 18.51
CA LEU A 336 12.47 -10.21 17.35
C LEU A 336 12.24 -10.98 16.04
N LEU A 337 12.80 -12.18 15.93
CA LEU A 337 12.65 -13.02 14.75
C LEU A 337 11.20 -13.44 14.54
N GLU A 338 10.44 -13.75 15.60
CA GLU A 338 9.01 -14.03 15.49
C GLU A 338 8.26 -12.82 14.89
N SER A 339 8.50 -11.63 15.42
CA SER A 339 7.86 -10.40 14.93
C SER A 339 8.25 -10.08 13.47
N VAL A 340 9.52 -10.26 13.10
CA VAL A 340 10.02 -10.07 11.73
C VAL A 340 9.44 -11.12 10.79
N ASN A 341 9.35 -12.38 11.21
CA ASN A 341 8.75 -13.44 10.40
C ASN A 341 7.26 -13.21 10.18
N ARG A 342 6.54 -12.75 11.19
CA ARG A 342 5.14 -12.30 11.06
C ARG A 342 5.03 -11.18 10.03
N ALA A 343 5.85 -10.13 10.15
CA ALA A 343 5.87 -9.04 9.15
C ALA A 343 6.18 -9.53 7.74
N ARG A 344 7.09 -10.50 7.56
CA ARG A 344 7.38 -11.09 6.25
C ARG A 344 6.15 -11.77 5.62
N GLU A 345 5.19 -12.25 6.41
CA GLU A 345 3.93 -12.80 5.88
C GLU A 345 3.05 -11.72 5.25
N PHE A 346 3.01 -10.52 5.85
CA PHE A 346 2.25 -9.37 5.35
C PHE A 346 2.95 -8.65 4.20
N TYR A 347 4.21 -8.27 4.41
CA TYR A 347 4.93 -7.33 3.55
C TYR A 347 5.80 -8.00 2.49
N GLY A 348 6.31 -9.20 2.79
CA GLY A 348 7.40 -9.79 2.03
C GLY A 348 8.70 -8.98 2.05
N GLU A 349 9.67 -9.40 1.26
CA GLU A 349 11.03 -8.81 1.29
C GLU A 349 11.39 -8.03 0.03
N GLY A 350 10.57 -8.11 -1.02
CA GLY A 350 10.71 -7.38 -2.26
C GLY A 350 9.48 -7.58 -3.15
N THR A 351 9.37 -6.77 -4.19
CA THR A 351 8.22 -6.75 -5.10
C THR A 351 8.72 -6.85 -6.55
N VAL A 352 8.12 -7.74 -7.32
CA VAL A 352 8.35 -7.91 -8.76
C VAL A 352 7.22 -7.22 -9.50
N TYR A 353 7.55 -6.20 -10.29
CA TYR A 353 6.64 -5.50 -11.17
C TYR A 353 6.82 -6.05 -12.59
N CYS A 354 5.72 -6.29 -13.29
CA CYS A 354 5.71 -6.62 -14.72
C CYS A 354 5.06 -5.47 -15.49
N PHE A 355 5.82 -4.86 -16.39
CA PHE A 355 5.36 -3.80 -17.28
C PHE A 355 5.35 -4.29 -18.73
N GLU A 356 4.33 -3.92 -19.50
CA GLU A 356 4.30 -4.09 -20.95
C GLU A 356 4.78 -2.81 -21.64
N ARG A 357 5.68 -2.94 -22.62
CA ARG A 357 6.01 -1.85 -23.55
C ARG A 357 4.86 -1.71 -24.54
N LEU A 358 4.13 -0.58 -24.50
CA LEU A 358 3.13 -0.27 -25.51
C LEU A 358 3.76 0.04 -26.88
N SER A 359 2.94 -0.02 -27.93
CA SER A 359 3.30 0.58 -29.21
C SER A 359 3.46 2.10 -29.06
N ASP A 360 4.33 2.73 -29.84
CA ASP A 360 4.59 4.16 -29.72
C ASP A 360 3.31 4.99 -29.99
N GLU A 361 2.48 4.59 -30.96
CA GLU A 361 1.18 5.22 -31.25
C GLU A 361 0.21 5.10 -30.06
N THR A 362 0.08 3.91 -29.48
CA THR A 362 -0.77 3.70 -28.30
C THR A 362 -0.26 4.48 -27.10
N ALA A 363 1.05 4.53 -26.89
CA ALA A 363 1.66 5.26 -25.78
C ALA A 363 1.42 6.78 -25.91
N GLU A 364 1.55 7.34 -27.12
CA GLU A 364 1.27 8.75 -27.39
C GLU A 364 -0.20 9.08 -27.14
N GLN A 365 -1.12 8.25 -27.64
CA GLN A 365 -2.55 8.44 -27.46
C GLN A 365 -2.94 8.45 -25.96
N LEU A 366 -2.59 7.41 -25.21
CA LEU A 366 -2.98 7.29 -23.81
C LEU A 366 -2.34 8.37 -22.93
N THR A 367 -1.10 8.79 -23.26
CA THR A 367 -0.43 9.90 -22.59
C THR A 367 -1.17 11.22 -22.82
N ALA A 368 -1.62 11.49 -24.05
CA ALA A 368 -2.39 12.69 -24.38
C ALA A 368 -3.75 12.72 -23.65
N GLU A 369 -4.46 11.58 -23.62
CA GLU A 369 -5.73 11.43 -22.90
C GLU A 369 -5.56 11.68 -21.39
N ALA A 370 -4.55 11.07 -20.76
CA ALA A 370 -4.27 11.25 -19.34
C ALA A 370 -3.85 12.69 -18.99
N ALA A 371 -3.08 13.35 -19.87
CA ALA A 371 -2.69 14.75 -19.69
C ALA A 371 -3.89 15.70 -19.78
N ALA A 372 -4.80 15.47 -20.74
CA ALA A 372 -6.03 16.23 -20.88
C ALA A 372 -6.94 16.07 -19.65
N TYR A 373 -7.09 14.85 -19.13
CA TYR A 373 -7.85 14.60 -17.90
C TYR A 373 -7.26 15.36 -16.69
N LYS A 374 -5.94 15.28 -16.48
CA LYS A 374 -5.26 15.99 -15.38
C LYS A 374 -5.43 17.50 -15.48
N ALA A 375 -5.39 18.06 -16.69
CA ALA A 375 -5.59 19.50 -16.91
C ALA A 375 -7.03 19.97 -16.61
N ALA A 376 -8.02 19.08 -16.70
CA ALA A 376 -9.42 19.38 -16.44
C ALA A 376 -9.81 19.28 -14.95
N GLN A 377 -9.00 18.64 -14.12
CA GLN A 377 -9.25 18.50 -12.68
C GLN A 377 -8.76 19.74 -11.91
N PRO A 378 -9.54 20.28 -10.95
CA PRO A 378 -9.02 21.31 -10.05
C PRO A 378 -7.83 20.76 -9.27
N VAL A 379 -6.75 21.54 -9.19
CA VAL A 379 -5.53 21.18 -8.44
C VAL A 379 -5.89 20.99 -6.97
N GLN A 380 -6.10 19.75 -6.54
CA GLN A 380 -6.24 19.43 -5.13
C GLN A 380 -4.87 19.66 -4.46
N ARG A 381 -4.86 20.49 -3.41
CA ARG A 381 -3.67 20.69 -2.58
C ARG A 381 -3.27 19.34 -2.00
N GLN A 382 -2.08 18.89 -2.39
CA GLN A 382 -1.46 17.68 -1.87
C GLN A 382 -1.37 17.78 -0.35
N GLN A 383 -1.80 16.70 0.31
CA GLN A 383 -1.60 16.51 1.74
C GLN A 383 -0.11 16.35 2.03
N LYS A 384 0.32 17.00 3.11
CA LYS A 384 1.67 16.90 3.67
C LYS A 384 1.97 15.46 4.12
N SER A 385 3.20 15.00 3.91
CA SER A 385 3.75 13.70 4.31
C SER A 385 5.22 13.95 4.69
N MET A 386 5.84 13.46 5.75
CA MET A 386 5.66 12.30 6.59
C MET A 386 6.61 12.58 7.76
N ALA A 387 6.13 12.52 9.01
CA ALA A 387 7.01 12.51 10.18
C ALA A 387 6.82 11.17 10.88
N TRP A 388 7.91 10.43 11.07
CA TRP A 388 7.89 9.04 11.52
C TRP A 388 9.03 8.73 12.48
N VAL A 389 8.72 7.91 13.50
CA VAL A 389 9.49 7.73 14.74
C VAL A 389 9.76 6.23 15.04
N ASN A 390 10.82 5.97 15.81
CA ASN A 390 11.50 4.70 16.10
C ASN A 390 10.75 3.69 16.93
N LEU A 391 10.91 2.40 16.62
CA LEU A 391 10.24 1.30 17.33
C LEU A 391 11.18 0.38 18.16
N VAL A 392 12.46 0.72 18.30
CA VAL A 392 13.47 -0.02 19.09
C VAL A 392 13.58 0.49 20.52
N SER A 393 13.49 1.81 20.70
CA SER A 393 13.69 2.49 21.99
C SER A 393 12.54 2.32 23.00
N GLY A 394 11.44 1.66 22.62
CA GLY A 394 10.23 1.53 23.46
C GLY A 394 9.32 2.76 23.48
N LYS A 395 9.63 3.83 22.73
CA LYS A 395 8.71 4.94 22.47
C LYS A 395 7.89 4.66 21.21
N ARG A 396 6.75 4.00 21.39
CA ARG A 396 5.79 3.64 20.33
C ARG A 396 5.30 4.91 19.61
N GLY A 397 5.46 4.99 18.29
CA GLY A 397 4.63 5.90 17.49
C GLY A 397 3.19 5.42 17.60
N LYS A 398 2.33 6.20 18.25
CA LYS A 398 0.90 5.89 18.34
C LYS A 398 0.35 5.83 16.90
N LEU A 399 -0.48 4.83 16.59
CA LEU A 399 -1.27 4.79 15.35
C LEU A 399 -1.83 6.20 15.08
N ASP A 400 -1.53 6.76 13.90
CA ASP A 400 -1.94 8.11 13.53
C ASP A 400 -3.06 8.02 12.51
N ILE A 401 -4.24 8.51 12.88
CA ILE A 401 -5.41 8.49 12.00
C ILE A 401 -5.78 9.92 11.67
N GLN A 402 -5.44 10.31 10.45
CA GLN A 402 -5.82 11.60 9.90
C GLN A 402 -7.26 11.50 9.35
N ARG A 403 -8.22 12.12 10.04
CA ARG A 403 -9.62 12.17 9.56
C ARG A 403 -9.70 12.85 8.18
N LEU A 404 -10.52 12.28 7.30
CA LEU A 404 -10.79 12.82 5.97
C LEU A 404 -11.95 13.80 5.98
N THR A 405 -13.00 13.50 6.76
CA THR A 405 -14.16 14.38 6.96
C THR A 405 -14.59 14.38 8.43
N PRO A 406 -15.52 15.26 8.86
CA PRO A 406 -16.05 15.24 10.23
C PRO A 406 -16.78 13.95 10.62
N PHE A 407 -17.34 13.22 9.64
CA PHE A 407 -18.23 12.06 9.87
C PHE A 407 -17.61 10.73 9.45
N LEU A 408 -16.88 10.72 8.33
CA LEU A 408 -16.47 9.53 7.63
C LEU A 408 -15.01 9.62 7.14
N GLY A 409 -14.32 8.49 7.17
CA GLY A 409 -13.03 8.33 6.53
C GLY A 409 -11.85 8.75 7.40
N GLY A 410 -10.80 7.94 7.38
CA GLY A 410 -9.49 8.30 7.92
C GLY A 410 -8.36 7.73 7.05
N VAL A 411 -7.22 8.39 7.04
CA VAL A 411 -5.96 7.83 6.52
C VAL A 411 -5.16 7.32 7.70
N ALA A 412 -4.95 6.01 7.76
CA ALA A 412 -4.17 5.38 8.82
C ALA A 412 -2.69 5.36 8.41
N LYS A 413 -1.89 6.06 9.21
CA LYS A 413 -0.44 6.06 9.24
C LYS A 413 -0.04 5.41 10.56
N ASN A 414 1.21 4.99 10.68
CA ASN A 414 1.76 4.29 11.85
C ASN A 414 1.20 2.89 12.05
N VAL A 415 0.91 2.21 10.93
CA VAL A 415 0.39 0.85 10.95
C VAL A 415 1.54 -0.16 10.99
N ASP A 416 1.70 -0.87 12.09
CA ASP A 416 2.52 -2.08 12.15
C ASP A 416 1.64 -3.33 12.24
N LEU A 417 1.51 -4.03 11.11
CA LEU A 417 0.73 -5.26 11.02
C LEU A 417 1.30 -6.42 11.85
N ALA A 418 2.55 -6.32 12.34
CA ALA A 418 3.11 -7.30 13.25
C ALA A 418 2.71 -7.08 14.73
N ASP A 419 2.18 -5.91 15.07
CA ASP A 419 1.82 -5.51 16.43
C ASP A 419 0.32 -5.72 16.71
N PRO A 420 -0.07 -6.67 17.57
CA PRO A 420 -1.47 -6.91 17.94
C PRO A 420 -2.16 -5.69 18.55
N ASP A 421 -1.45 -4.85 19.31
CA ASP A 421 -2.03 -3.64 19.91
C ASP A 421 -2.41 -2.65 18.80
N CYS A 422 -1.50 -2.42 17.85
CA CYS A 422 -1.76 -1.60 16.67
C CYS A 422 -2.95 -2.13 15.85
N LEU A 423 -3.03 -3.43 15.61
CA LEU A 423 -4.15 -4.04 14.87
C LEU A 423 -5.49 -3.85 15.59
N GLN A 424 -5.50 -3.92 16.92
CA GLN A 424 -6.70 -3.69 17.71
C GLN A 424 -7.16 -2.22 17.65
N GLU A 425 -6.22 -1.27 17.57
CA GLU A 425 -6.53 0.15 17.35
C GLU A 425 -7.05 0.42 15.93
N VAL A 426 -6.47 -0.20 14.90
CA VAL A 426 -6.98 -0.15 13.52
C VAL A 426 -8.42 -0.70 13.44
N ARG A 427 -8.68 -1.80 14.15
CA ARG A 427 -10.02 -2.37 14.25
C ARG A 427 -11.05 -1.41 14.85
N LYS A 428 -10.69 -0.77 15.97
CA LYS A 428 -11.55 0.24 16.65
C LYS A 428 -11.77 1.46 15.76
N ALA A 429 -10.71 1.92 15.10
CA ALA A 429 -10.76 3.05 14.20
C ALA A 429 -11.77 2.84 13.06
N LEU A 430 -11.86 1.63 12.50
CA LEU A 430 -12.84 1.37 11.44
C LEU A 430 -14.28 1.60 11.91
N TRP A 431 -14.64 1.15 13.12
CA TRP A 431 -15.98 1.38 13.68
C TRP A 431 -16.27 2.85 13.96
N MET A 432 -15.24 3.65 14.25
CA MET A 432 -15.37 5.08 14.51
C MET A 432 -15.50 5.89 13.22
N TYR A 433 -14.73 5.51 12.19
CA TYR A 433 -14.56 6.30 10.98
C TYR A 433 -15.30 5.74 9.76
N GLY A 434 -15.90 4.56 9.83
CA GLY A 434 -16.64 3.89 8.76
C GLY A 434 -15.77 3.40 7.59
N ALA A 435 -14.74 4.14 7.23
CA ALA A 435 -13.76 3.78 6.20
C ALA A 435 -12.35 4.23 6.58
N LEU A 436 -11.35 3.42 6.23
CA LEU A 436 -9.92 3.71 6.45
C LEU A 436 -9.12 3.44 5.18
N LEU A 437 -8.34 4.42 4.75
CA LEU A 437 -7.31 4.26 3.73
C LEU A 437 -5.96 4.00 4.41
N ILE A 438 -5.31 2.90 4.06
CA ILE A 438 -3.94 2.58 4.48
C ILE A 438 -3.04 2.70 3.23
N PRO A 439 -2.18 3.72 3.12
CA PRO A 439 -1.32 3.92 1.97
C PRO A 439 -0.33 2.78 1.75
N ALA A 440 0.10 2.54 0.50
CA ALA A 440 1.09 1.49 0.20
C ALA A 440 2.47 1.71 0.85
N SER A 441 2.76 2.96 1.24
CA SER A 441 3.93 3.35 2.03
C SER A 441 3.85 2.91 3.49
N GLU A 442 2.69 2.44 3.94
CA GLU A 442 2.46 1.82 5.25
C GLU A 442 2.35 0.31 5.08
N VAL A 443 1.66 -0.12 4.02
CA VAL A 443 1.37 -1.53 3.74
C VAL A 443 1.72 -1.90 2.30
N CYS A 444 2.81 -2.65 2.10
CA CYS A 444 3.08 -3.29 0.80
C CYS A 444 2.50 -4.71 0.85
N PHE A 445 1.38 -4.95 0.17
CA PHE A 445 0.52 -6.06 0.59
C PHE A 445 0.60 -7.31 -0.25
N ARG A 446 1.01 -8.43 0.39
CA ARG A 446 0.80 -9.76 -0.17
C ARG A 446 -0.69 -10.12 -0.13
N PRO A 447 -1.19 -10.93 -1.08
CA PRO A 447 -2.53 -11.51 -0.97
C PRO A 447 -2.79 -12.17 0.39
N ARG A 448 -1.79 -12.87 0.96
CA ARG A 448 -1.88 -13.43 2.31
C ARG A 448 -2.03 -12.37 3.41
N GLY A 449 -1.26 -11.29 3.35
CA GLY A 449 -1.42 -10.15 4.26
C GLY A 449 -2.84 -9.57 4.21
N HIS A 450 -3.47 -9.58 3.03
CA HIS A 450 -4.87 -9.19 2.82
C HIS A 450 -5.86 -10.02 3.58
N LEU A 451 -5.65 -11.32 3.58
CA LEU A 451 -6.49 -12.23 4.34
C LEU A 451 -6.27 -12.03 5.85
N GLU A 452 -5.02 -11.95 6.30
CA GLU A 452 -4.72 -11.78 7.72
C GLU A 452 -5.28 -10.47 8.30
N LEU A 453 -5.20 -9.36 7.56
CA LEU A 453 -5.80 -8.10 7.99
C LEU A 453 -7.34 -8.19 8.02
N ALA A 454 -7.96 -8.80 7.01
CA ALA A 454 -9.40 -8.98 6.97
C ALA A 454 -9.92 -9.76 8.20
N LYS A 455 -9.17 -10.77 8.67
CA LYS A 455 -9.54 -11.60 9.83
C LYS A 455 -9.78 -10.83 11.12
N LEU A 456 -9.33 -9.58 11.24
CA LEU A 456 -9.62 -8.74 12.42
C LEU A 456 -11.12 -8.48 12.63
N TRP A 457 -11.91 -8.51 11.57
CA TRP A 457 -13.35 -8.22 11.64
C TRP A 457 -14.25 -9.46 11.53
N GLY A 458 -13.66 -10.64 11.33
CA GLY A 458 -14.39 -11.91 11.26
C GLY A 458 -13.75 -12.89 10.28
N PRO A 459 -14.28 -14.12 10.18
CA PRO A 459 -13.84 -15.07 9.16
C PRO A 459 -13.99 -14.47 7.76
N VAL A 460 -13.02 -14.71 6.88
CA VAL A 460 -13.10 -14.28 5.48
C VAL A 460 -14.08 -15.18 4.74
N GLU A 461 -14.89 -14.60 3.87
CA GLU A 461 -15.83 -15.33 3.02
C GLU A 461 -15.07 -16.35 2.15
N GLU A 462 -15.49 -17.61 2.22
CA GLU A 462 -14.82 -18.71 1.51
C GLU A 462 -15.05 -18.67 0.00
N TYR A 463 -16.13 -18.01 -0.45
CA TYR A 463 -16.56 -18.05 -1.84
C TYR A 463 -17.40 -16.85 -2.27
N HIS A 464 -17.14 -16.34 -3.49
CA HIS A 464 -18.02 -15.41 -4.18
C HIS A 464 -18.49 -16.01 -5.51
N PRO A 465 -19.78 -16.00 -5.84
CA PRO A 465 -20.34 -16.72 -6.99
C PRO A 465 -19.94 -16.19 -8.38
N ILE A 466 -19.10 -15.15 -8.46
CA ILE A 466 -18.89 -14.37 -9.69
C ILE A 466 -17.42 -14.03 -9.89
N ASN A 467 -16.76 -13.58 -8.82
CA ASN A 467 -15.42 -13.04 -8.93
C ASN A 467 -14.39 -14.17 -9.04
N PRO A 468 -13.45 -14.07 -9.98
CA PRO A 468 -12.31 -14.99 -10.02
C PRO A 468 -11.50 -14.91 -8.73
N GLN A 469 -10.86 -16.01 -8.37
CA GLN A 469 -10.04 -16.13 -7.17
C GLN A 469 -8.54 -15.98 -7.49
N HIS A 470 -7.79 -15.42 -6.56
CA HIS A 470 -6.33 -15.36 -6.66
C HIS A 470 -5.74 -16.78 -6.61
N ARG A 471 -4.81 -17.08 -7.51
CA ARG A 471 -4.29 -18.45 -7.71
C ARG A 471 -3.61 -19.05 -6.47
N GLU A 472 -2.83 -18.25 -5.76
CA GLU A 472 -2.07 -18.70 -4.58
C GLU A 472 -2.87 -18.56 -3.28
N GLU A 473 -3.87 -17.67 -3.26
CA GLU A 473 -4.64 -17.32 -2.06
C GLU A 473 -6.12 -17.21 -2.44
N PRO A 474 -6.83 -18.34 -2.60
CA PRO A 474 -8.15 -18.37 -3.25
C PRO A 474 -9.25 -17.56 -2.56
N LEU A 475 -9.06 -17.20 -1.29
CA LEU A 475 -9.96 -16.34 -0.53
C LEU A 475 -9.87 -14.86 -0.92
N VAL A 476 -8.82 -14.47 -1.65
CA VAL A 476 -8.70 -13.13 -2.23
C VAL A 476 -9.41 -13.12 -3.59
N GLN A 477 -10.45 -12.30 -3.69
CA GLN A 477 -11.20 -12.11 -4.93
C GLN A 477 -10.45 -11.14 -5.86
N LEU A 478 -10.47 -11.42 -7.16
CA LEU A 478 -9.93 -10.54 -8.20
C LEU A 478 -11.08 -9.80 -8.88
N LEU A 479 -10.95 -8.48 -9.02
CA LEU A 479 -11.91 -7.62 -9.71
C LEU A 479 -11.28 -6.99 -10.97
N PRO A 480 -11.09 -7.75 -12.06
CA PRO A 480 -10.60 -7.22 -13.33
C PRO A 480 -11.73 -6.55 -14.13
N THR A 481 -11.55 -5.26 -14.44
CA THR A 481 -12.53 -4.47 -15.22
C THR A 481 -11.88 -3.74 -16.39
N CYS A 482 -12.66 -3.52 -17.46
CA CYS A 482 -12.24 -2.90 -18.72
C CYS A 482 -11.10 -3.65 -19.45
N GLY A 483 -10.64 -3.16 -20.61
CA GLY A 483 -9.63 -3.83 -21.43
C GLY A 483 -10.07 -5.24 -21.91
N LYS A 484 -9.38 -6.29 -21.45
CA LYS A 484 -9.77 -7.70 -21.66
C LYS A 484 -10.73 -8.24 -20.57
N GLY A 485 -11.07 -7.43 -19.56
CA GLY A 485 -11.99 -7.76 -18.45
C GLY A 485 -13.46 -7.42 -18.72
N ALA A 486 -14.31 -7.57 -17.70
CA ALA A 486 -15.74 -7.22 -17.77
C ALA A 486 -15.95 -5.70 -17.63
N GLY A 487 -17.13 -5.20 -18.02
CA GLY A 487 -17.51 -3.83 -17.69
C GLY A 487 -17.59 -3.63 -16.17
N PRO A 488 -17.35 -2.42 -15.64
CA PRO A 488 -17.50 -2.15 -14.20
C PRO A 488 -18.94 -2.44 -13.77
N ASP A 489 -19.15 -3.07 -12.61
CA ASP A 489 -20.45 -3.58 -12.15
C ASP A 489 -20.89 -3.04 -10.78
N SER A 490 -20.00 -2.36 -10.06
CA SER A 490 -20.28 -1.79 -8.73
C SER A 490 -20.64 -0.29 -8.76
N PHE A 491 -21.33 0.18 -9.81
CA PHE A 491 -21.64 1.61 -10.03
C PHE A 491 -22.99 2.09 -9.46
N LEU A 492 -23.58 1.34 -8.54
CA LEU A 492 -24.74 1.75 -7.73
C LEU A 492 -24.37 1.71 -6.25
N TRP A 493 -24.94 2.58 -5.41
CA TRP A 493 -24.74 2.51 -3.96
C TRP A 493 -25.17 1.14 -3.41
N HIS A 494 -24.28 0.51 -2.63
CA HIS A 494 -24.56 -0.78 -2.00
C HIS A 494 -23.70 -1.01 -0.75
N SER A 495 -24.24 -1.83 0.15
CA SER A 495 -23.44 -2.61 1.09
C SER A 495 -23.26 -4.01 0.49
N ASP A 496 -22.07 -4.58 0.63
CA ASP A 496 -21.77 -5.89 0.07
C ASP A 496 -22.66 -6.97 0.70
N MET A 497 -23.15 -7.89 -0.13
CA MET A 497 -23.81 -9.13 0.27
C MET A 497 -25.04 -8.98 1.19
N THR A 498 -25.82 -7.90 1.05
CA THR A 498 -27.09 -7.76 1.80
C THR A 498 -28.16 -8.78 1.40
N TRP A 499 -27.95 -9.56 0.34
CA TRP A 499 -28.79 -10.69 -0.05
C TRP A 499 -28.51 -11.97 0.75
N ARG A 500 -27.55 -11.97 1.68
CA ARG A 500 -27.29 -13.08 2.61
C ARG A 500 -27.98 -12.84 3.95
N PRO A 501 -28.44 -13.91 4.65
CA PRO A 501 -28.96 -13.77 6.01
C PRO A 501 -27.99 -13.09 6.97
N ASN A 502 -26.69 -13.37 6.84
CA ASN A 502 -25.60 -12.72 7.56
C ASN A 502 -24.73 -11.95 6.56
N PRO A 503 -25.00 -10.66 6.29
CA PRO A 503 -24.20 -9.82 5.41
C PRO A 503 -22.77 -9.65 5.92
N SER A 504 -21.87 -9.11 5.11
CA SER A 504 -20.49 -8.92 5.53
C SER A 504 -20.31 -7.85 6.61
N ALA A 505 -19.33 -8.06 7.49
CA ALA A 505 -18.94 -7.07 8.51
C ALA A 505 -18.05 -5.97 7.93
N ALA A 506 -17.08 -6.35 7.10
CA ALA A 506 -16.13 -5.42 6.51
C ALA A 506 -15.75 -5.84 5.07
N GLY A 507 -15.49 -4.84 4.24
CA GLY A 507 -14.87 -5.01 2.93
C GLY A 507 -13.47 -4.41 2.93
N LEU A 508 -12.52 -5.09 2.30
CA LEU A 508 -11.16 -4.64 2.10
C LEU A 508 -10.86 -4.68 0.60
N LEU A 509 -10.34 -3.58 0.06
CA LEU A 509 -10.06 -3.41 -1.35
C LEU A 509 -8.65 -2.86 -1.53
N CYS A 510 -7.81 -3.59 -2.24
CA CYS A 510 -6.42 -3.22 -2.53
C CYS A 510 -6.27 -2.88 -4.01
N GLY A 511 -5.71 -1.70 -4.29
CA GLY A 511 -5.44 -1.22 -5.64
C GLY A 511 -4.24 -1.94 -6.24
N HIS A 512 -4.46 -2.87 -7.19
CA HIS A 512 -3.39 -3.71 -7.73
C HIS A 512 -2.84 -3.19 -9.06
N VAL A 513 -3.71 -3.03 -10.06
CA VAL A 513 -3.41 -2.31 -11.31
C VAL A 513 -4.44 -1.19 -11.44
N LEU A 514 -3.96 0.04 -11.53
CA LEU A 514 -4.80 1.23 -11.44
C LEU A 514 -4.80 1.97 -12.79
N PRO A 515 -5.96 2.49 -13.24
CA PRO A 515 -6.03 3.30 -14.44
C PRO A 515 -5.33 4.65 -14.23
N PRO A 516 -4.92 5.34 -15.31
CA PRO A 516 -4.28 6.65 -15.21
C PRO A 516 -5.24 7.75 -14.71
N PHE A 517 -6.54 7.51 -14.79
CA PHE A 517 -7.62 8.36 -14.29
C PHE A 517 -8.90 7.56 -14.05
N GLY A 518 -9.82 8.14 -13.28
CA GLY A 518 -11.09 7.50 -12.93
C GLY A 518 -10.92 6.25 -12.09
N GLY A 519 -12.02 5.52 -11.90
CA GLY A 519 -12.07 4.28 -11.13
C GLY A 519 -11.99 4.49 -9.63
N ASP A 520 -12.33 5.71 -9.17
CA ASP A 520 -12.45 6.10 -7.77
C ASP A 520 -13.34 5.12 -7.00
N THR A 521 -13.25 5.15 -5.67
CA THR A 521 -14.22 4.45 -4.82
C THR A 521 -14.78 5.43 -3.82
N MET A 522 -16.09 5.66 -3.89
CA MET A 522 -16.79 6.54 -2.96
C MET A 522 -17.51 5.71 -1.91
N VAL A 523 -17.53 6.23 -0.69
CA VAL A 523 -18.18 5.63 0.48
C VAL A 523 -19.08 6.68 1.12
N VAL A 524 -20.27 6.28 1.58
CA VAL A 524 -21.24 7.14 2.26
C VAL A 524 -21.54 6.64 3.68
N ASP A 525 -21.62 7.57 4.63
CA ASP A 525 -22.05 7.31 6.00
C ASP A 525 -23.59 7.19 6.07
N THR A 526 -24.07 5.97 6.30
CA THR A 526 -25.52 5.69 6.34
C THR A 526 -26.18 6.11 7.66
N HIS A 527 -25.40 6.38 8.71
CA HIS A 527 -25.90 6.97 9.95
C HIS A 527 -26.11 8.48 9.78
N ALA A 528 -25.13 9.18 9.21
CA ALA A 528 -25.28 10.61 8.94
C ALA A 528 -26.48 10.88 8.01
N ALA A 529 -26.63 10.08 6.96
CA ALA A 529 -27.80 10.11 6.08
C ALA A 529 -29.12 9.86 6.85
N TYR A 530 -29.17 8.85 7.73
CA TYR A 530 -30.35 8.59 8.57
C TYR A 530 -30.71 9.78 9.48
N MET A 531 -29.71 10.35 10.17
CA MET A 531 -29.93 11.45 11.10
C MET A 531 -30.38 12.75 10.42
N ARG A 532 -30.12 12.88 9.11
CA ARG A 532 -30.53 14.03 8.29
C ARG A 532 -32.00 13.99 7.89
N LEU A 533 -32.60 12.80 7.82
CA LEU A 533 -34.01 12.59 7.47
C LEU A 533 -34.94 13.30 8.47
N ASP A 534 -36.13 13.66 8.01
CA ASP A 534 -37.18 14.13 8.91
C ASP A 534 -37.64 13.00 9.87
N LYS A 535 -38.19 13.41 11.02
CA LYS A 535 -38.55 12.45 12.08
C LYS A 535 -39.59 11.43 11.63
N ASP A 536 -40.50 11.83 10.74
CA ASP A 536 -41.56 10.97 10.23
C ASP A 536 -40.97 9.86 9.35
N LEU A 537 -40.05 10.20 8.44
CA LEU A 537 -39.31 9.22 7.66
C LEU A 537 -38.45 8.29 8.52
N GLN A 538 -37.78 8.83 9.55
CA GLN A 538 -37.04 8.00 10.50
C GLN A 538 -37.97 6.96 11.14
N ASP A 539 -39.12 7.38 11.66
CA ASP A 539 -40.08 6.50 12.35
C ASP A 539 -40.75 5.48 11.43
N LEU A 540 -40.99 5.85 10.17
CA LEU A 540 -41.44 4.91 9.14
C LEU A 540 -40.39 3.84 8.89
N LEU A 541 -39.13 4.24 8.65
CA LEU A 541 -38.04 3.31 8.38
C LEU A 541 -37.79 2.32 9.52
N LEU A 542 -37.98 2.73 10.78
CA LEU A 542 -37.91 1.84 11.93
C LEU A 542 -38.92 0.69 11.90
N GLN A 543 -39.95 0.76 11.05
CA GLN A 543 -40.98 -0.27 10.89
C GLN A 543 -40.89 -1.02 9.54
N MET A 544 -39.95 -0.64 8.68
CA MET A 544 -39.82 -1.21 7.33
C MET A 544 -38.74 -2.30 7.24
N THR A 545 -38.89 -3.17 6.24
CA THR A 545 -38.00 -4.28 5.91
C THR A 545 -37.73 -4.26 4.41
N GLY A 546 -36.47 -4.35 4.01
CA GLY A 546 -36.06 -4.53 2.63
C GLY A 546 -35.81 -6.00 2.31
N HIS A 547 -36.39 -6.48 1.22
CA HIS A 547 -36.06 -7.78 0.63
C HIS A 547 -34.88 -7.59 -0.32
N ASN A 548 -33.76 -8.26 -0.04
CA ASN A 548 -32.55 -8.16 -0.84
C ASN A 548 -32.41 -9.40 -1.70
N ASP A 549 -32.02 -9.25 -2.96
CA ASP A 549 -31.89 -10.35 -3.92
C ASP A 549 -30.66 -10.17 -4.82
N LEU A 550 -29.86 -11.23 -4.94
CA LEU A 550 -28.64 -11.24 -5.75
C LEU A 550 -28.94 -11.03 -7.25
N GLU A 551 -29.92 -11.75 -7.79
CA GLU A 551 -30.22 -11.77 -9.22
C GLU A 551 -30.76 -10.40 -9.69
N VAL A 552 -31.63 -9.80 -8.86
CA VAL A 552 -32.16 -8.46 -9.08
C VAL A 552 -31.04 -7.43 -9.08
N GLY A 553 -30.13 -7.45 -8.10
CA GLY A 553 -29.02 -6.51 -8.06
C GLY A 553 -28.13 -6.59 -9.29
N TYR A 554 -27.69 -7.81 -9.66
CA TYR A 554 -26.87 -7.99 -10.85
C TYR A 554 -27.62 -7.68 -12.16
N SER A 555 -28.96 -7.63 -12.18
CA SER A 555 -29.73 -7.21 -13.37
C SER A 555 -29.62 -5.72 -13.67
N ARG A 556 -29.21 -4.92 -12.68
CA ARG A 556 -29.14 -3.46 -12.75
C ARG A 556 -27.75 -2.96 -13.19
N VAL A 557 -26.77 -3.86 -13.33
CA VAL A 557 -25.35 -3.53 -13.58
C VAL A 557 -24.73 -4.39 -14.69
N ASN A 558 -23.48 -4.09 -15.10
CA ASN A 558 -22.79 -4.85 -16.15
C ASN A 558 -22.44 -6.26 -15.65
N ARG A 559 -22.99 -7.31 -16.26
CA ARG A 559 -22.71 -8.71 -15.88
C ARG A 559 -21.48 -9.26 -16.62
N PRO A 560 -20.60 -10.05 -15.98
CA PRO A 560 -19.58 -10.81 -16.70
C PRO A 560 -20.23 -11.90 -17.58
N LYS A 561 -19.67 -12.13 -18.79
CA LYS A 561 -20.20 -13.09 -19.79
C LYS A 561 -20.31 -14.53 -19.30
N THR A 562 -19.58 -14.91 -18.25
CA THR A 562 -19.69 -16.23 -17.59
C THR A 562 -21.11 -16.50 -17.06
N TYR A 563 -21.90 -15.45 -16.81
CA TYR A 563 -23.32 -15.52 -16.47
C TYR A 563 -24.18 -16.06 -17.63
N GLU A 564 -23.92 -15.65 -18.87
CA GLU A 564 -24.73 -16.03 -20.04
C GLU A 564 -24.54 -17.51 -20.44
N THR A 565 -23.41 -18.11 -20.04
CA THR A 565 -23.04 -19.49 -20.37
C THR A 565 -23.46 -20.54 -19.33
N ASN A 566 -24.13 -20.14 -18.25
CA ASN A 566 -24.65 -21.08 -17.24
C ASN A 566 -26.13 -21.40 -17.52
N PRO A 567 -26.48 -22.57 -18.10
CA PRO A 567 -27.83 -22.87 -18.57
C PRO A 567 -28.87 -23.03 -17.44
N ASP A 568 -28.40 -23.25 -16.20
CA ASP A 568 -29.22 -23.58 -15.03
C ASP A 568 -29.35 -22.42 -14.01
N GLY A 569 -28.70 -21.26 -14.26
CA GLY A 569 -28.66 -20.13 -13.32
C GLY A 569 -27.94 -20.40 -11.98
N TYR A 570 -27.97 -19.46 -11.02
CA TYR A 570 -27.42 -19.67 -9.65
C TYR A 570 -28.26 -20.63 -8.79
N ALA A 571 -29.47 -20.96 -9.26
CA ALA A 571 -30.49 -21.71 -8.50
C ALA A 571 -30.09 -23.15 -8.14
N ARG A 572 -29.19 -23.80 -8.90
CA ARG A 572 -28.76 -25.18 -8.61
C ARG A 572 -27.47 -25.28 -7.79
N ASP A 573 -26.62 -24.26 -7.82
CA ASP A 573 -25.38 -24.19 -7.04
C ASP A 573 -25.63 -23.74 -5.58
N GLY A 574 -26.81 -23.23 -5.26
CA GLY A 574 -27.24 -22.99 -3.87
C GLY A 574 -27.18 -24.24 -2.98
N ALA A 575 -27.32 -25.44 -3.56
CA ALA A 575 -27.16 -26.72 -2.84
C ALA A 575 -25.69 -27.16 -2.69
N LYS A 576 -24.78 -26.66 -3.53
CA LYS A 576 -23.33 -26.96 -3.50
C LYS A 576 -22.57 -26.02 -2.56
N TYR A 577 -23.10 -24.81 -2.34
CA TYR A 577 -22.45 -23.72 -1.60
C TYR A 577 -23.30 -23.13 -0.46
N GLY A 578 -24.46 -23.74 -0.17
CA GLY A 578 -25.12 -23.67 1.14
C GLY A 578 -25.83 -22.37 1.53
N GLY A 579 -26.45 -21.62 0.61
CA GLY A 579 -27.09 -20.34 0.98
C GLY A 579 -28.32 -19.92 0.17
N GLU A 580 -29.23 -19.21 0.84
CA GLU A 580 -30.28 -18.39 0.25
C GLU A 580 -29.64 -17.17 -0.43
N TYR A 581 -29.95 -16.93 -1.71
CA TYR A 581 -29.48 -15.78 -2.48
C TYR A 581 -30.39 -14.54 -2.35
N SER A 582 -31.25 -14.58 -1.34
CA SER A 582 -32.16 -13.51 -0.98
C SER A 582 -32.32 -13.48 0.53
N ALA A 583 -32.43 -12.28 1.12
CA ALA A 583 -32.63 -12.12 2.55
C ALA A 583 -33.42 -10.86 2.90
N ASP A 584 -34.26 -10.96 3.92
CA ASP A 584 -34.99 -9.82 4.49
C ASP A 584 -34.18 -9.17 5.61
N HIS A 585 -34.03 -7.84 5.54
CA HIS A 585 -33.33 -7.06 6.55
C HIS A 585 -34.14 -5.84 6.98
N PRO A 586 -34.06 -5.42 8.26
CA PRO A 586 -34.63 -4.16 8.70
C PRO A 586 -34.08 -3.00 7.85
N ALA A 587 -34.94 -2.04 7.49
CA ALA A 587 -34.50 -0.88 6.72
C ALA A 587 -33.52 0.01 7.51
N VAL A 588 -33.59 -0.04 8.85
CA VAL A 588 -32.62 0.57 9.77
C VAL A 588 -32.14 -0.46 10.76
N ILE A 589 -30.82 -0.66 10.80
CA ILE A 589 -30.18 -1.62 11.71
C ILE A 589 -29.46 -0.90 12.86
N ALA A 590 -29.30 -1.59 13.98
CA ALA A 590 -28.37 -1.19 15.03
C ALA A 590 -26.98 -1.77 14.74
N HIS A 591 -25.98 -0.91 14.59
CA HIS A 591 -24.61 -1.38 14.42
C HIS A 591 -24.13 -2.14 15.67
N TYR A 592 -23.59 -3.36 15.48
CA TYR A 592 -23.31 -4.28 16.59
C TYR A 592 -22.27 -3.76 17.60
N ALA A 593 -21.29 -2.97 17.15
CA ALA A 593 -20.23 -2.45 18.01
C ALA A 593 -20.55 -1.06 18.57
N THR A 594 -21.25 -0.21 17.81
CA THR A 594 -21.46 1.21 18.17
C THR A 594 -22.86 1.50 18.66
N GLY A 595 -23.85 0.64 18.35
CA GLY A 595 -25.26 0.84 18.64
C GLY A 595 -25.96 1.90 17.78
N LYS A 596 -25.24 2.53 16.84
CA LYS A 596 -25.81 3.60 16.00
C LYS A 596 -26.86 3.03 15.03
N PRO A 597 -27.92 3.81 14.72
CA PRO A 597 -28.84 3.48 13.63
C PRO A 597 -28.20 3.75 12.28
N HIS A 598 -28.31 2.81 11.35
CA HIS A 598 -27.81 2.91 9.97
C HIS A 598 -28.87 2.52 8.96
N ILE A 599 -29.04 3.29 7.87
CA ILE A 599 -29.83 2.86 6.71
C ILE A 599 -29.18 1.62 6.10
N PHE A 600 -29.95 0.54 5.95
CA PHE A 600 -29.44 -0.76 5.49
C PHE A 600 -30.13 -1.29 4.23
N ILE A 601 -31.04 -0.50 3.65
CA ILE A 601 -31.56 -0.67 2.30
C ILE A 601 -30.65 0.03 1.29
N ASN A 602 -30.51 -0.53 0.09
CA ASN A 602 -29.61 0.02 -0.93
C ASN A 602 -30.17 -0.11 -2.37
N PRO A 603 -29.84 0.84 -3.27
CA PRO A 603 -30.29 0.83 -4.67
C PRO A 603 -29.92 -0.42 -5.47
N ASN A 604 -28.83 -1.10 -5.13
CA ASN A 604 -28.39 -2.26 -5.89
C ASN A 604 -29.22 -3.50 -5.55
N PHE A 605 -29.10 -4.02 -4.33
CA PHE A 605 -29.62 -5.34 -3.96
C PHE A 605 -31.03 -5.32 -3.38
N THR A 606 -31.53 -4.20 -2.84
CA THR A 606 -32.90 -4.16 -2.33
C THR A 606 -33.89 -4.22 -3.50
N ALA A 607 -34.58 -5.35 -3.61
CA ALA A 607 -35.51 -5.67 -4.67
C ALA A 607 -36.89 -5.06 -4.39
N THR A 608 -37.38 -5.22 -3.16
CA THR A 608 -38.65 -4.65 -2.69
C THR A 608 -38.52 -4.19 -1.24
N ILE A 609 -39.44 -3.33 -0.80
CA ILE A 609 -39.52 -2.84 0.57
C ILE A 609 -40.97 -2.92 1.07
N SER A 610 -41.16 -3.25 2.34
CA SER A 610 -42.48 -3.41 2.96
C SER A 610 -42.48 -3.00 4.43
N GLY A 611 -43.65 -2.70 4.99
CA GLY A 611 -43.82 -2.37 6.41
C GLY A 611 -44.65 -1.12 6.64
N ALA A 612 -44.74 -0.69 7.91
CA ALA A 612 -45.45 0.50 8.36
C ALA A 612 -46.94 0.63 7.94
N GLY A 613 -47.57 -0.46 7.47
CA GLY A 613 -48.96 -0.44 6.98
C GLY A 613 -49.14 0.25 5.62
N LEU A 614 -48.04 0.49 4.88
CA LEU A 614 -48.04 1.17 3.59
C LEU A 614 -48.31 0.20 2.43
N SER A 615 -48.89 0.71 1.34
CA SER A 615 -48.97 0.02 0.05
C SER A 615 -47.58 -0.09 -0.60
N GLU A 616 -47.45 -0.97 -1.60
CA GLU A 616 -46.20 -1.15 -2.35
C GLU A 616 -45.70 0.14 -3.00
N ALA A 617 -46.60 0.95 -3.57
CA ALA A 617 -46.26 2.22 -4.19
C ALA A 617 -45.76 3.26 -3.17
N GLU A 618 -46.38 3.32 -1.99
CA GLU A 618 -45.95 4.20 -0.89
C GLU A 618 -44.60 3.74 -0.31
N CYS A 619 -44.40 2.43 -0.16
CA CYS A 619 -43.11 1.85 0.22
C CYS A 619 -42.00 2.23 -0.77
N GLN A 620 -42.28 2.17 -2.07
CA GLN A 620 -41.34 2.57 -3.12
C GLN A 620 -41.03 4.07 -3.05
N GLU A 621 -42.01 4.94 -2.81
CA GLU A 621 -41.78 6.38 -2.64
C GLU A 621 -40.86 6.69 -1.44
N VAL A 622 -41.04 5.97 -0.32
CA VAL A 622 -40.15 6.07 0.84
C VAL A 622 -38.74 5.61 0.48
N PHE A 623 -38.60 4.48 -0.22
CA PHE A 623 -37.31 3.97 -0.67
C PHE A 623 -36.58 4.97 -1.59
N ASP A 624 -37.27 5.54 -2.56
CA ASP A 624 -36.70 6.52 -3.50
C ASP A 624 -36.25 7.79 -2.77
N ARG A 625 -37.04 8.29 -1.81
CA ARG A 625 -36.66 9.46 -0.99
C ARG A 625 -35.43 9.18 -0.14
N VAL A 626 -35.37 8.01 0.51
CA VAL A 626 -34.28 7.64 1.44
C VAL A 626 -32.99 7.34 0.69
N THR A 627 -33.06 6.59 -0.41
CA THR A 627 -31.89 6.28 -1.22
C THR A 627 -31.31 7.49 -1.92
N LYS A 628 -32.15 8.48 -2.29
CA LYS A 628 -31.67 9.78 -2.79
C LYS A 628 -30.84 10.56 -1.76
N GLU A 629 -31.11 10.41 -0.46
CA GLU A 629 -30.29 11.05 0.57
C GLU A 629 -28.86 10.49 0.61
N LEU A 630 -28.65 9.25 0.13
CA LEU A 630 -27.31 8.67 0.01
C LEU A 630 -26.44 9.42 -1.01
N ASP A 631 -27.01 10.21 -1.92
CA ASP A 631 -26.26 11.03 -2.87
C ASP A 631 -25.75 12.35 -2.27
N ASN A 632 -26.07 12.64 -1.00
CA ASN A 632 -25.66 13.88 -0.36
C ASN A 632 -24.12 13.93 -0.16
N PRO A 633 -23.41 14.86 -0.82
CA PRO A 633 -21.95 14.89 -0.81
C PRO A 633 -21.34 15.22 0.56
N GLU A 634 -22.13 15.75 1.51
CA GLU A 634 -21.65 16.02 2.88
C GLU A 634 -21.27 14.75 3.66
N PHE A 635 -21.77 13.59 3.23
CA PHE A 635 -21.58 12.30 3.89
C PHE A 635 -20.59 11.39 3.16
N HIS A 636 -19.93 11.89 2.11
CA HIS A 636 -19.07 11.08 1.25
C HIS A 636 -17.59 11.24 1.59
N VAL A 637 -16.87 10.14 1.40
CA VAL A 637 -15.42 10.16 1.18
C VAL A 637 -15.12 9.43 -0.12
N ALA A 638 -14.15 9.92 -0.89
CA ALA A 638 -13.69 9.29 -2.11
C ALA A 638 -12.22 8.92 -1.99
N VAL A 639 -11.90 7.67 -2.28
CA VAL A 639 -10.53 7.24 -2.53
C VAL A 639 -10.25 7.37 -4.03
N LYS A 640 -9.40 8.35 -4.33
CA LYS A 640 -8.86 8.60 -5.67
C LYS A 640 -7.66 7.69 -5.91
N TRP A 641 -7.87 6.59 -6.62
CA TRP A 641 -6.84 5.55 -6.79
C TRP A 641 -5.58 6.06 -7.51
N GLN A 642 -5.73 7.00 -8.42
CA GLN A 642 -4.66 7.74 -9.11
C GLN A 642 -3.79 8.60 -8.18
N GLU A 643 -4.30 8.96 -7.00
CA GLU A 643 -3.56 9.73 -6.00
C GLU A 643 -2.86 8.85 -4.97
N VAL A 644 -3.10 7.54 -5.00
CA VAL A 644 -2.46 6.58 -4.12
C VAL A 644 -1.63 5.60 -4.94
N GLU A 645 -0.70 4.92 -4.27
CA GLU A 645 0.14 3.94 -4.93
C GLU A 645 -0.56 2.59 -5.03
N ALA A 646 -0.27 1.84 -6.09
CA ALA A 646 -0.63 0.42 -6.18
C ALA A 646 -0.08 -0.35 -4.96
N GLY A 647 -0.96 -1.08 -4.27
CA GLY A 647 -0.74 -1.70 -2.98
C GLY A 647 -1.46 -1.01 -1.82
N SER A 648 -2.01 0.21 -2.01
CA SER A 648 -2.81 0.89 -0.98
C SER A 648 -4.15 0.16 -0.78
N ILE A 649 -4.68 0.20 0.45
CA ILE A 649 -5.88 -0.52 0.85
C ILE A 649 -6.94 0.46 1.35
N LEU A 650 -8.16 0.35 0.83
CA LEU A 650 -9.36 0.91 1.43
C LEU A 650 -10.09 -0.20 2.20
N ILE A 651 -10.37 0.05 3.46
CA ILE A 651 -11.18 -0.82 4.32
C ILE A 651 -12.44 -0.06 4.70
N TRP A 652 -13.59 -0.72 4.70
CA TRP A 652 -14.84 -0.12 5.17
C TRP A 652 -15.63 -1.08 6.07
N ASP A 653 -16.36 -0.50 7.01
CA ASP A 653 -17.36 -1.18 7.83
C ASP A 653 -18.65 -1.35 7.02
N ASN A 654 -18.89 -2.55 6.53
CA ASN A 654 -19.96 -2.82 5.58
C ASN A 654 -21.36 -2.74 6.21
N LEU A 655 -21.47 -2.70 7.55
CA LEU A 655 -22.73 -2.46 8.25
C LEU A 655 -22.99 -0.97 8.45
N ALA A 656 -21.95 -0.15 8.45
CA ALA A 656 -22.04 1.28 8.72
C ALA A 656 -22.05 2.17 7.47
N VAL A 657 -21.64 1.64 6.31
CA VAL A 657 -21.49 2.40 5.08
C VAL A 657 -22.10 1.71 3.86
N GLN A 658 -22.34 2.51 2.81
CA GLN A 658 -22.49 2.02 1.43
C GLN A 658 -21.35 2.56 0.57
N HIS A 659 -21.06 1.90 -0.55
CA HIS A 659 -20.02 2.32 -1.47
C HIS A 659 -20.44 2.18 -2.94
N ILE A 660 -19.70 2.87 -3.80
CA ILE A 660 -19.88 2.89 -5.26
C ILE A 660 -18.50 3.00 -5.92
N ALA A 661 -18.34 2.31 -7.05
CA ALA A 661 -17.18 2.41 -7.94
C ALA A 661 -17.64 2.99 -9.28
N PRO A 662 -17.45 4.31 -9.52
CA PRO A 662 -17.76 4.93 -10.80
C PRO A 662 -17.09 4.22 -11.99
N ALA A 663 -17.83 4.11 -13.09
CA ALA A 663 -17.41 3.42 -14.31
C ALA A 663 -16.79 4.39 -15.35
N ASP A 664 -15.85 5.24 -14.92
CA ASP A 664 -15.34 6.41 -15.64
C ASP A 664 -13.89 6.27 -16.17
N TYR A 665 -13.36 5.05 -16.21
CA TYR A 665 -11.97 4.74 -16.58
C TYR A 665 -11.84 3.89 -17.84
N ALA A 666 -12.94 3.55 -18.52
CA ALA A 666 -12.86 2.84 -19.80
C ALA A 666 -12.09 3.68 -20.84
N PRO A 667 -11.25 3.06 -21.69
CA PRO A 667 -11.03 1.61 -21.84
C PRO A 667 -9.91 1.03 -20.95
N HIS A 668 -9.34 1.81 -20.04
CA HIS A 668 -8.17 1.41 -19.24
C HIS A 668 -8.48 0.23 -18.33
N PHE A 669 -7.58 -0.76 -18.33
CA PHE A 669 -7.68 -1.92 -17.46
C PHE A 669 -7.47 -1.53 -15.99
N ARG A 670 -8.30 -2.07 -15.10
CA ARG A 670 -8.18 -1.95 -13.65
C ARG A 670 -8.29 -3.34 -13.03
N LEU A 671 -7.45 -3.61 -12.04
CA LEU A 671 -7.47 -4.83 -11.25
C LEU A 671 -7.40 -4.47 -9.77
N MET A 672 -8.39 -4.94 -9.01
CA MET A 672 -8.38 -4.83 -7.55
C MET A 672 -8.34 -6.22 -6.93
N HIS A 673 -7.69 -6.33 -5.78
CA HIS A 673 -7.86 -7.46 -4.88
C HIS A 673 -8.92 -7.09 -3.84
N ARG A 674 -9.85 -8.00 -3.54
CA ARG A 674 -10.89 -7.79 -2.54
C ARG A 674 -10.95 -8.95 -1.55
N CYS A 675 -11.02 -8.62 -0.27
CA CYS A 675 -11.38 -9.54 0.80
C CYS A 675 -12.67 -9.05 1.46
N VAL A 676 -13.57 -9.96 1.81
CA VAL A 676 -14.82 -9.63 2.47
C VAL A 676 -15.00 -10.57 3.66
N THR A 677 -15.42 -10.06 4.80
CA THR A 677 -15.57 -10.85 6.03
C THR A 677 -17.03 -11.16 6.33
N LEU A 678 -17.29 -12.32 6.92
CA LEU A 678 -18.60 -12.68 7.42
C LEU A 678 -19.04 -11.74 8.56
N GLY A 679 -20.32 -11.38 8.56
CA GLY A 679 -20.94 -10.59 9.62
C GLY A 679 -21.00 -11.30 10.97
N PRO A 680 -21.16 -10.56 12.08
CA PRO A 680 -21.33 -11.14 13.42
C PRO A 680 -22.68 -11.86 13.62
N GLY A 681 -23.56 -11.85 12.61
CA GLY A 681 -24.88 -12.48 12.62
C GLY A 681 -25.90 -11.67 11.81
N GLN A 682 -27.18 -12.02 11.95
CA GLN A 682 -28.26 -11.33 11.26
C GLN A 682 -28.38 -9.87 11.73
N PRO A 683 -28.56 -8.91 10.81
CA PRO A 683 -28.75 -7.50 11.18
C PRO A 683 -29.98 -7.30 12.07
N ARG A 684 -29.79 -6.62 13.21
CA ARG A 684 -30.87 -6.36 14.16
C ARG A 684 -31.52 -5.01 13.87
N ARG A 685 -32.86 -4.97 13.91
CA ARG A 685 -33.63 -3.73 13.81
C ARG A 685 -33.20 -2.78 14.92
N TYR A 686 -33.00 -1.51 14.58
CA TYR A 686 -32.78 -0.49 15.59
C TYR A 686 -34.08 -0.23 16.38
N ASP A 687 -34.01 -0.29 17.70
CA ASP A 687 -35.14 0.01 18.58
C ASP A 687 -34.92 1.37 19.28
N ALA A 688 -35.59 2.40 18.77
CA ALA A 688 -35.57 3.73 19.36
C ALA A 688 -36.31 3.81 20.71
N SER A 689 -37.14 2.80 21.02
CA SER A 689 -37.98 2.73 22.21
C SER A 689 -37.40 1.87 23.32
N ALA A 690 -36.29 1.15 23.05
CA ALA A 690 -35.60 0.28 24.00
C ALA A 690 -35.24 1.05 25.27
N LYS A 691 -36.18 1.03 26.23
CA LYS A 691 -35.95 1.44 27.61
C LYS A 691 -35.24 0.27 28.26
N THR A 692 -33.95 0.46 28.42
CA THR A 692 -33.05 -0.39 29.18
C THR A 692 -33.67 -0.77 30.52
N ASP A 693 -33.61 -2.05 30.89
CA ASP A 693 -33.61 -2.43 32.30
C ASP A 693 -32.48 -1.64 32.98
N GLY A 694 -32.83 -0.59 33.74
CA GLY A 694 -31.86 0.23 34.47
C GLY A 694 -31.34 1.51 33.79
N GLY A 695 -31.99 2.02 32.74
CA GLY A 695 -31.81 3.43 32.31
C GLY A 695 -30.51 3.85 31.61
N ALA A 696 -29.72 2.96 31.00
CA ALA A 696 -28.55 3.36 30.18
C ALA A 696 -28.50 2.58 28.87
N ASN A 697 -28.77 3.26 27.74
CA ASN A 697 -28.42 2.77 26.42
C ASN A 697 -26.89 2.69 26.43
N LEU A 698 -26.30 1.50 26.55
CA LEU A 698 -24.86 1.35 26.42
C LEU A 698 -24.55 1.69 24.96
N ASN A 699 -24.27 2.96 24.70
CA ASN A 699 -23.43 3.42 23.60
C ASN A 699 -22.22 2.48 23.47
N GLY A 700 -21.59 2.38 22.30
CA GLY A 700 -20.46 1.45 22.07
C GLY A 700 -19.40 1.45 23.18
N TRP A 701 -19.24 2.56 23.92
CA TRP A 701 -18.50 2.63 25.18
C TRP A 701 -18.96 1.62 26.24
N GLY A 702 -20.24 1.60 26.59
CA GLY A 702 -20.78 0.66 27.57
C GLY A 702 -20.67 -0.82 27.18
N LEU A 703 -20.75 -1.15 25.89
CA LEU A 703 -20.48 -2.52 25.40
C LEU A 703 -18.99 -2.85 25.39
N TYR A 704 -18.13 -1.89 25.03
CA TYR A 704 -16.68 -2.02 25.08
C TYR A 704 -16.17 -2.21 26.51
N VAL A 705 -16.64 -1.38 27.44
CA VAL A 705 -16.41 -1.47 28.88
C VAL A 705 -16.87 -2.84 29.40
N LYS A 706 -18.08 -3.28 29.04
CA LYS A 706 -18.59 -4.61 29.40
C LYS A 706 -17.70 -5.73 28.85
N SER A 707 -17.26 -5.65 27.60
CA SER A 707 -16.37 -6.65 26.98
C SER A 707 -14.99 -6.69 27.64
N ALA A 708 -14.39 -5.52 27.90
CA ALA A 708 -13.10 -5.40 28.57
C ALA A 708 -13.15 -6.00 29.98
N TYR A 709 -14.21 -5.71 30.74
CA TYR A 709 -14.41 -6.27 32.07
C TYR A 709 -14.76 -7.77 32.08
N THR A 710 -15.47 -8.26 31.06
CA THR A 710 -15.79 -9.68 30.93
C THR A 710 -14.52 -10.52 30.67
N GLN A 711 -13.54 -9.97 29.94
CA GLN A 711 -12.29 -10.67 29.64
C GLN A 711 -11.27 -10.61 30.78
N ALA A 712 -11.16 -9.46 31.47
CA ALA A 712 -10.16 -9.26 32.53
C ALA A 712 -10.60 -9.79 33.91
N GLY A 713 -11.91 -10.04 34.10
CA GLY A 713 -12.51 -10.24 35.41
C GLY A 713 -12.62 -8.92 36.17
N PHE A 714 -13.75 -8.66 36.83
CA PHE A 714 -13.95 -7.41 37.59
C PHE A 714 -12.95 -7.32 38.76
N ASN A 715 -11.91 -6.51 38.60
CA ASN A 715 -10.92 -6.21 39.65
C ASN A 715 -10.36 -4.79 39.49
N THR A 716 -9.90 -4.21 40.60
CA THR A 716 -9.46 -2.80 40.67
C THR A 716 -8.29 -2.49 39.74
N GLU A 717 -7.34 -3.41 39.59
CA GLU A 717 -6.15 -3.22 38.76
C GLU A 717 -6.52 -3.15 37.27
N ALA A 718 -7.39 -4.06 36.82
CA ALA A 718 -7.89 -4.08 35.45
C ALA A 718 -8.72 -2.83 35.11
N SER A 719 -9.61 -2.39 36.02
CA SER A 719 -10.37 -1.16 35.85
C SER A 719 -9.48 0.08 35.76
N THR A 720 -8.51 0.19 36.67
CA THR A 720 -7.59 1.32 36.71
C THR A 720 -6.73 1.39 35.45
N LYS A 721 -6.21 0.25 34.98
CA LYS A 721 -5.46 0.16 33.73
C LYS A 721 -6.32 0.59 32.53
N PHE A 722 -7.52 0.04 32.41
CA PHE A 722 -8.44 0.35 31.32
C PHE A 722 -8.74 1.85 31.21
N TYR A 723 -9.07 2.50 32.33
CA TYR A 723 -9.37 3.93 32.34
C TYR A 723 -8.12 4.78 32.10
N ASN A 724 -6.95 4.35 32.57
CA ASN A 724 -5.70 5.03 32.23
C ASN A 724 -5.41 5.03 30.73
N GLU A 725 -5.66 3.91 30.05
CA GLU A 725 -5.40 3.74 28.61
C GLU A 725 -6.39 4.49 27.72
N THR A 726 -7.59 4.78 28.23
CA THR A 726 -8.70 5.37 27.45
C THR A 726 -8.95 6.85 27.74
N ALA A 727 -8.23 7.43 28.71
CA ALA A 727 -8.46 8.78 29.22
C ALA A 727 -8.47 9.89 28.15
N GLU A 728 -7.49 9.90 27.23
CA GLU A 728 -7.37 10.94 26.20
C GLU A 728 -8.57 10.99 25.23
N MET A 729 -9.31 9.88 25.12
CA MET A 729 -10.43 9.73 24.20
C MET A 729 -11.78 9.73 24.92
N TYR A 730 -11.77 9.74 26.26
CA TYR A 730 -12.95 9.49 27.08
C TYR A 730 -14.07 10.50 26.81
N ASP A 731 -13.73 11.79 26.75
CA ASP A 731 -14.70 12.87 26.52
C ASP A 731 -15.21 12.91 25.06
N GLU A 732 -14.39 12.47 24.09
CA GLU A 732 -14.84 12.34 22.70
C GLU A 732 -15.87 11.21 22.53
N LEU A 733 -15.71 10.14 23.32
CA LEU A 733 -16.61 8.99 23.35
C LEU A 733 -17.87 9.29 24.18
N ALA A 734 -17.72 10.01 25.30
CA ALA A 734 -18.79 10.49 26.17
C ALA A 734 -19.25 11.89 25.74
N ARG A 735 -19.91 11.98 24.58
CA ARG A 735 -20.37 13.25 24.00
C ARG A 735 -21.21 14.07 25.00
N PRO A 736 -20.86 15.36 25.27
CA PRO A 736 -21.56 16.22 26.23
C PRO A 736 -23.06 16.42 25.93
N GLU A 737 -23.47 16.31 24.66
CA GLU A 737 -24.85 16.50 24.24
C GLU A 737 -25.75 15.29 24.58
N VAL A 738 -25.15 14.14 24.93
CA VAL A 738 -25.84 12.87 25.21
C VAL A 738 -25.60 12.41 26.66
N TRP A 739 -24.42 12.68 27.22
CA TRP A 739 -24.08 12.34 28.60
C TRP A 739 -24.51 13.45 29.58
N LEU A 740 -25.78 13.38 30.00
CA LEU A 740 -26.39 14.39 30.87
C LEU A 740 -26.14 14.19 32.38
N ALA A 741 -25.49 13.09 32.79
CA ALA A 741 -25.32 12.73 34.20
C ALA A 741 -24.62 13.83 35.04
N PRO A 742 -23.52 14.48 34.58
CA PRO A 742 -22.89 15.57 35.32
C PRO A 742 -23.85 16.73 35.62
N SER A 743 -24.65 17.14 34.62
CA SER A 743 -25.63 18.21 34.78
C SER A 743 -26.80 17.79 35.68
N VAL A 744 -27.24 16.53 35.61
CA VAL A 744 -28.31 16.01 36.49
C VAL A 744 -27.82 15.94 37.95
N VAL A 745 -26.65 15.37 38.19
CA VAL A 745 -26.07 15.21 39.53
C VAL A 745 -25.77 16.58 40.16
N SER A 746 -25.19 17.52 39.42
CA SER A 746 -24.95 18.89 39.95
C SER A 746 -26.25 19.64 40.30
N ASN A 747 -27.32 19.46 39.52
CA ASN A 747 -28.63 20.02 39.85
C ASN A 747 -29.25 19.36 41.09
N LEU A 748 -29.07 18.05 41.28
CA LEU A 748 -29.52 17.33 42.47
C LEU A 748 -28.69 17.75 43.70
N ALA A 749 -27.38 17.90 43.57
CA ALA A 749 -26.49 18.41 44.60
C ALA A 749 -26.95 19.80 45.10
N THR A 750 -27.26 20.70 44.17
CA THR A 750 -27.78 22.04 44.49
C THR A 750 -29.09 21.98 45.30
N LYS A 751 -29.98 21.02 44.98
CA LYS A 751 -31.24 20.83 45.71
C LYS A 751 -31.06 20.15 47.07
N ALA A 752 -30.08 19.25 47.19
CA ALA A 752 -29.78 18.53 48.41
C ALA A 752 -29.07 19.41 49.45
N CYS A 753 -28.26 20.37 49.00
CA CYS A 753 -27.55 21.30 49.86
C CYS A 753 -28.50 22.33 50.48
N LYS A 754 -28.58 22.34 51.81
CA LYS A 754 -29.31 23.36 52.60
C LYS A 754 -28.48 24.62 52.87
N ALA A 755 -27.17 24.56 52.63
CA ALA A 755 -26.21 25.64 52.85
C ALA A 755 -25.78 26.30 51.52
N THR A 756 -25.21 27.50 51.59
CA THR A 756 -24.68 28.22 50.42
C THR A 756 -23.59 27.38 49.73
N PRO A 757 -23.67 27.12 48.40
CA PRO A 757 -22.76 26.21 47.69
C PRO A 757 -21.26 26.41 47.95
N GLY A 758 -20.77 27.65 48.04
CA GLY A 758 -19.35 27.94 48.29
C GLY A 758 -18.84 27.55 49.69
N ALA A 759 -19.74 27.28 50.64
CA ALA A 759 -19.41 26.83 51.99
C ALA A 759 -19.44 25.29 52.15
N VAL A 760 -19.91 24.56 51.14
CA VAL A 760 -20.09 23.10 51.18
C VAL A 760 -18.83 22.40 50.67
N LYS A 761 -18.23 21.53 51.49
CA LYS A 761 -17.16 20.64 51.05
C LYS A 761 -17.74 19.44 50.30
N VAL A 762 -17.38 19.31 49.03
CA VAL A 762 -17.86 18.26 48.13
C VAL A 762 -16.73 17.29 47.79
N LEU A 763 -17.01 15.99 47.87
CA LEU A 763 -16.16 14.94 47.31
C LEU A 763 -16.78 14.42 46.01
N ASP A 764 -16.08 14.60 44.90
CA ASP A 764 -16.39 13.99 43.61
C ASP A 764 -15.76 12.58 43.54
N PHE A 765 -16.59 11.56 43.70
CA PHE A 765 -16.17 10.16 43.85
C PHE A 765 -16.25 9.43 42.51
N GLY A 766 -15.10 9.00 42.00
CA GLY A 766 -14.98 8.56 40.60
C GLY A 766 -15.00 9.76 39.66
N ALA A 767 -14.15 10.75 39.94
CA ALA A 767 -14.17 12.05 39.29
C ALA A 767 -13.92 11.99 37.76
N GLY A 768 -13.30 10.91 37.26
CA GLY A 768 -13.02 10.72 35.84
C GLY A 768 -12.25 11.90 35.24
N THR A 769 -12.72 12.40 34.09
CA THR A 769 -12.16 13.56 33.38
C THR A 769 -12.65 14.91 33.91
N GLY A 770 -13.29 14.95 35.07
CA GLY A 770 -13.61 16.20 35.75
C GLY A 770 -14.90 16.91 35.32
N GLN A 771 -15.74 16.27 34.51
CA GLN A 771 -16.96 16.89 33.98
C GLN A 771 -17.96 17.30 35.06
N LEU A 772 -18.18 16.47 36.09
CA LEU A 772 -19.09 16.78 37.20
C LEU A 772 -18.53 17.92 38.07
N GLY A 773 -17.24 17.87 38.42
CA GLY A 773 -16.57 18.96 39.12
C GLY A 773 -16.75 20.31 38.40
N ALA A 774 -16.61 20.33 37.07
CA ALA A 774 -16.79 21.54 36.27
C ALA A 774 -18.24 22.07 36.29
N GLU A 775 -19.24 21.17 36.30
CA GLU A 775 -20.66 21.54 36.46
C GLU A 775 -20.96 22.08 37.86
N LEU A 776 -20.45 21.42 38.91
CA LEU A 776 -20.63 21.85 40.29
C LEU A 776 -20.00 23.23 40.53
N LYS A 777 -18.83 23.47 39.96
CA LYS A 777 -18.18 24.78 40.01
C LYS A 777 -19.03 25.87 39.35
N ARG A 778 -19.68 25.56 38.23
CA ARG A 778 -20.66 26.47 37.59
C ARG A 778 -21.90 26.73 38.45
N LYS A 779 -22.24 25.84 39.39
CA LYS A 779 -23.31 26.02 40.38
C LYS A 779 -22.85 26.73 41.67
N GLY A 780 -21.58 27.13 41.75
CA GLY A 780 -21.01 27.88 42.88
C GLY A 780 -20.44 27.00 44.00
N PHE A 781 -20.22 25.71 43.75
CA PHE A 781 -19.44 24.87 44.67
C PHE A 781 -17.95 25.12 44.43
N ASP A 782 -17.27 25.74 45.40
CA ASP A 782 -15.86 26.12 45.27
C ASP A 782 -14.90 25.21 46.05
N GLN A 783 -15.44 24.35 46.92
CA GLN A 783 -14.66 23.42 47.75
C GLN A 783 -14.90 21.98 47.28
N ILE A 784 -14.35 21.63 46.11
CA ILE A 784 -14.51 20.31 45.49
C ILE A 784 -13.16 19.59 45.52
N ASP A 785 -13.11 18.43 46.17
CA ASP A 785 -11.99 17.50 46.06
C ASP A 785 -12.41 16.28 45.20
N ALA A 786 -11.45 15.60 44.59
CA ALA A 786 -11.69 14.45 43.71
C ALA A 786 -11.05 13.17 44.24
N VAL A 787 -11.71 12.04 44.02
CA VAL A 787 -11.11 10.70 44.15
C VAL A 787 -11.24 9.97 42.82
N GLU A 788 -10.11 9.58 42.24
CA GLU A 788 -10.03 8.82 41.00
C GLU A 788 -8.77 7.92 40.99
N PRO A 789 -8.91 6.59 41.07
CA PRO A 789 -7.75 5.68 41.00
C PRO A 789 -7.02 5.72 39.65
N ALA A 790 -7.72 6.03 38.54
CA ALA A 790 -7.10 6.17 37.22
C ALA A 790 -6.52 7.58 37.02
N GLY A 791 -5.28 7.76 37.45
CA GLY A 791 -4.60 9.06 37.39
C GLY A 791 -4.60 9.75 36.00
N ALA A 792 -4.62 8.99 34.90
CA ALA A 792 -4.67 9.59 33.56
C ALA A 792 -6.03 10.21 33.23
N MET A 793 -7.13 9.69 33.80
CA MET A 793 -8.47 10.29 33.66
C MET A 793 -8.51 11.64 34.35
N LEU A 794 -8.07 11.66 35.61
CA LEU A 794 -8.00 12.88 36.41
C LEU A 794 -7.06 13.93 35.79
N ALA A 795 -6.00 13.50 35.10
CA ALA A 795 -5.11 14.40 34.37
C ALA A 795 -5.81 15.13 33.20
N GLN A 796 -6.93 14.63 32.69
CA GLN A 796 -7.76 15.32 31.70
C GLN A 796 -8.66 16.40 32.32
N ALA A 797 -8.82 16.41 33.65
CA ALA A 797 -9.72 17.35 34.32
C ALA A 797 -9.30 18.80 34.04
N PRO A 798 -10.25 19.70 33.72
CA PRO A 798 -9.93 21.09 33.48
C PRO A 798 -9.20 21.70 34.68
N SER A 799 -8.14 22.46 34.39
CA SER A 799 -7.30 23.06 35.44
C SER A 799 -8.12 23.92 36.39
N GLY A 800 -7.88 23.73 37.69
CA GLY A 800 -8.53 24.48 38.75
C GLY A 800 -9.95 24.04 39.09
N VAL A 801 -10.47 22.94 38.53
CA VAL A 801 -11.78 22.38 38.94
C VAL A 801 -11.73 21.84 40.37
N TYR A 802 -10.70 21.05 40.69
CA TYR A 802 -10.51 20.42 41.99
C TYR A 802 -9.47 21.14 42.83
N ARG A 803 -9.70 21.20 44.14
CA ARG A 803 -8.77 21.76 45.13
C ARG A 803 -7.68 20.74 45.48
N GLU A 804 -8.09 19.53 45.84
CA GLU A 804 -7.22 18.38 46.01
C GLU A 804 -7.75 17.18 45.24
N SER A 805 -6.87 16.24 44.91
CA SER A 805 -7.26 15.02 44.21
C SER A 805 -6.46 13.84 44.72
N TYR A 806 -7.12 12.69 44.85
CA TYR A 806 -6.56 11.51 45.49
C TYR A 806 -6.78 10.27 44.61
N SER A 807 -5.83 9.33 44.65
CA SER A 807 -5.97 8.01 44.03
C SER A 807 -6.72 7.01 44.92
N GLU A 808 -6.87 7.34 46.21
CA GLU A 808 -7.56 6.55 47.22
C GLU A 808 -8.49 7.45 48.04
N ILE A 809 -9.44 6.85 48.76
CA ILE A 809 -10.42 7.61 49.55
C ILE A 809 -9.69 8.34 50.70
N PRO A 810 -9.77 9.68 50.78
CA PRO A 810 -9.10 10.43 51.83
C PRO A 810 -9.79 10.25 53.19
N ASP A 811 -9.02 10.29 54.26
CA ASP A 811 -9.53 10.34 55.64
C ASP A 811 -9.94 11.78 56.00
N ALA A 812 -11.02 12.25 55.38
CA ALA A 812 -11.55 13.61 55.53
C ALA A 812 -13.08 13.64 55.57
N ALA A 813 -13.65 14.62 56.27
CA ALA A 813 -15.09 14.83 56.35
C ALA A 813 -15.59 15.78 55.25
N TYR A 814 -16.62 15.35 54.53
CA TYR A 814 -17.29 16.10 53.47
C TYR A 814 -18.76 16.33 53.80
N ASP A 815 -19.29 17.48 53.41
CA ASP A 815 -20.70 17.84 53.57
C ASP A 815 -21.57 17.16 52.51
N LEU A 816 -21.00 16.88 51.34
CA LEU A 816 -21.65 16.20 50.22
C LEU A 816 -20.67 15.27 49.51
N VAL A 817 -21.12 14.07 49.17
CA VAL A 817 -20.42 13.15 48.26
C VAL A 817 -21.28 12.95 47.03
N VAL A 818 -20.68 13.08 45.86
CA VAL A 818 -21.33 13.00 44.55
C VAL A 818 -20.57 12.04 43.64
N SER A 819 -21.27 11.41 42.70
CA SER A 819 -20.70 10.49 41.71
C SER A 819 -21.61 10.44 40.48
N THR A 820 -21.05 10.21 39.29
CA THR A 820 -21.79 10.09 38.02
C THR A 820 -21.87 8.67 37.51
#